data_AF-A0AAW0D593-F1
#
_entry.id   AF-A0AAW0D593-F1
#
_cell.length_a   1.000
_cell.length_b   1.000
_cell.length_c   1.000
_cell.angle_alpha   90.00
_cell.angle_beta   90.00
_cell.angle_gamma   90.00
#
_symmetry.space_group_name_H-M   'P 1'
#
loop_
_entity.id
_entity.type
_entity.pdbx_description
1 polymer ?
#
loop_
_entity_poly.entity_id
_entity_poly.type
_entity_poly.pdbx_seq_one_letter_code
_entity_poly.pdbx_strand_id
1 'polypeptide(L)'
;MNGDNAPGHPPSTPLTDAEAQARIQALQGRLRTQAKEALDAYNELRARYKEEKENAARLRDETLADQYRAIREKEAELGRREGEVAAGAEELRAENETLRREYADLRANEAELDSRAQKLKTRIDEFEEQATCITLRMHNHNTQIENEYSNISAREEALERGRKLLEERMEGFRVETERLVKDAETKAEKLREGFRDAVEEKKALKAALDEAKEALDEKDKAIAVLELEVQNLTTDVDAVAEIDTEEVSRLTSALEAARLTISTQENRLKEVRAEVQESRDSAKEVSRLTSALEVAKLTISTQETALQGVQRELQNLHLESDAQRARSKEEVQGARGEISQLKEAASGDEDRYKDLEGKYDEVVGERDGLLGSKTEMEQEKQKLKEFIRKLQGDVKHLEGKISESVGRVSNDSQRISTVERLTSKAEIEALKNEVQMMKDKVQERDGIIQNLKAQGQQRAMLPARLYQPTQDPRQRPPQQSSSSVVVPVDEPVDAPHQSDTLHQPDTAAPPPLVATVRMTHNEERSLYNEFMKQFPIPEGRPPSKEMEPVGTGALESFVNPHSTSRKSLHYPKRTLWPHPAHALVFVPTHRYDNKASCWVAATALLSHVGTEVDFFMNRGKSVYYAGVYKIHSLRGLHPPGSVVPSDVSSIAMKKATKYTGEPDDFFPEGKITTECFGLQCVGFDWELYEALRKDYLAASGGGGGDGKKRKAGGKELRDGEKSKVQKV
;
A
#
# COMPACT_ATOMS: atom_id res chain seq x y z
N MET A 1 28.55 -127.79 -0.70
CA MET A 1 29.03 -128.11 -2.07
C MET A 1 30.55 -128.00 -2.05
N ASN A 2 31.22 -129.02 -2.60
CA ASN A 2 32.67 -129.32 -2.59
C ASN A 2 33.18 -129.83 -1.23
N GLY A 3 33.70 -131.04 -1.05
CA GLY A 3 34.25 -132.03 -1.99
C GLY A 3 35.71 -132.33 -1.61
N ASP A 4 35.98 -133.58 -1.23
CA ASP A 4 37.29 -134.27 -1.23
C ASP A 4 38.46 -133.73 -0.38
N ASN A 5 38.87 -134.50 0.63
CA ASN A 5 40.07 -135.37 0.54
C ASN A 5 40.48 -135.92 1.91
N ALA A 6 40.46 -137.25 2.02
CA ALA A 6 41.17 -138.02 3.03
C ALA A 6 42.62 -138.29 2.57
N PRO A 7 43.58 -138.35 3.51
CA PRO A 7 44.59 -139.41 3.45
C PRO A 7 44.77 -140.03 4.86
N GLY A 8 44.66 -141.33 5.04
CA GLY A 8 45.72 -142.29 4.73
C GLY A 8 46.18 -142.96 6.04
N HIS A 9 45.59 -144.11 6.36
CA HIS A 9 45.96 -144.95 7.52
C HIS A 9 47.28 -145.69 7.26
N PRO A 10 48.27 -145.62 8.17
CA PRO A 10 49.40 -146.55 8.22
C PRO A 10 49.15 -147.70 9.24
N PRO A 11 49.89 -148.82 9.12
CA PRO A 11 49.46 -150.15 9.58
C PRO A 11 49.63 -150.38 11.09
N SER A 12 48.70 -151.16 11.63
CA SER A 12 48.62 -151.60 13.02
C SER A 12 49.62 -152.70 13.31
N THR A 13 50.74 -152.35 13.92
CA THR A 13 51.57 -153.26 14.71
C THR A 13 50.94 -153.45 16.10
N PRO A 14 51.00 -154.65 16.70
CA PRO A 14 50.40 -154.92 18.00
C PRO A 14 51.18 -154.18 19.09
N LEU A 15 50.61 -153.07 19.60
CA LEU A 15 51.15 -152.37 20.76
C LEU A 15 50.88 -153.19 22.02
N THR A 16 51.91 -153.28 22.85
CA THR A 16 51.87 -153.93 24.16
C THR A 16 51.12 -153.04 25.17
N ASP A 17 50.51 -153.62 26.20
CA ASP A 17 49.67 -152.91 27.20
C ASP A 17 50.32 -151.64 27.79
N ALA A 18 51.66 -151.58 27.84
CA ALA A 18 52.42 -150.41 28.29
C ALA A 18 52.31 -149.20 27.36
N GLU A 19 52.25 -149.39 26.03
CA GLU A 19 52.18 -148.29 25.06
C GLU A 19 50.76 -147.72 24.93
N ALA A 20 49.72 -148.55 25.09
CA ALA A 20 48.34 -148.08 25.16
C ALA A 20 48.14 -147.14 26.38
N GLN A 21 48.74 -147.49 27.52
CA GLN A 21 48.63 -146.70 28.75
C GLN A 21 49.42 -145.38 28.68
N ALA A 22 50.60 -145.37 28.07
CA ALA A 22 51.35 -144.15 27.80
C ALA A 22 50.58 -143.20 26.85
N ARG A 23 49.88 -143.75 25.86
CA ARG A 23 49.07 -142.97 24.90
C ARG A 23 47.83 -142.38 25.55
N ILE A 24 47.18 -143.11 26.47
CA ILE A 24 46.08 -142.59 27.30
C ILE A 24 46.57 -141.45 28.20
N GLN A 25 47.73 -141.60 28.87
CA GLN A 25 48.28 -140.52 29.69
C GLN A 25 48.66 -139.28 28.87
N ALA A 26 49.24 -139.47 27.68
CA ALA A 26 49.55 -138.35 26.78
C ALA A 26 48.29 -137.63 26.29
N LEU A 27 47.21 -138.38 26.01
CA LEU A 27 45.90 -137.80 25.65
C LEU A 27 45.26 -137.07 26.84
N GLN A 28 45.34 -137.62 28.06
CA GLN A 28 44.87 -136.95 29.27
C GLN A 28 45.67 -135.69 29.58
N GLY A 29 46.99 -135.70 29.34
CA GLY A 29 47.85 -134.52 29.45
C GLY A 29 47.44 -133.43 28.45
N ARG A 30 47.26 -133.78 27.17
CA ARG A 30 46.77 -132.83 26.15
C ARG A 30 45.38 -132.30 26.46
N LEU A 31 44.47 -133.17 26.94
CA LEU A 31 43.11 -132.76 27.29
C LEU A 31 43.12 -131.80 28.48
N ARG A 32 43.99 -131.99 29.47
CA ARG A 32 44.17 -131.05 30.60
C ARG A 32 44.74 -129.72 30.12
N THR A 33 45.72 -129.74 29.21
CA THR A 33 46.28 -128.51 28.63
C THR A 33 45.22 -127.76 27.82
N GLN A 34 44.47 -128.45 26.95
CA GLN A 34 43.39 -127.86 26.17
C GLN A 34 42.25 -127.34 27.06
N ALA A 35 41.90 -128.05 28.14
CA ALA A 35 40.89 -127.60 29.09
C ALA A 35 41.35 -126.35 29.86
N LYS A 36 42.65 -126.27 30.20
CA LYS A 36 43.23 -125.09 30.83
C LYS A 36 43.28 -123.91 29.87
N GLU A 37 43.75 -124.11 28.65
CA GLU A 37 43.76 -123.09 27.59
C GLU A 37 42.35 -122.58 27.28
N ALA A 38 41.35 -123.48 27.22
CA ALA A 38 39.96 -123.11 27.04
C ALA A 38 39.39 -122.33 28.23
N LEU A 39 39.79 -122.68 29.46
CA LEU A 39 39.37 -121.96 30.67
C LEU A 39 40.02 -120.58 30.76
N ASP A 40 41.30 -120.46 30.42
CA ASP A 40 42.03 -119.19 30.38
C ASP A 40 41.46 -118.28 29.28
N ALA A 41 41.19 -118.83 28.08
CA ALA A 41 40.52 -118.10 27.00
C ALA A 41 39.09 -117.67 27.38
N TYR A 42 38.34 -118.51 28.09
CA TYR A 42 37.01 -118.16 28.60
C TYR A 42 37.09 -117.03 29.63
N ASN A 43 38.05 -117.08 30.55
CA ASN A 43 38.23 -116.03 31.56
C ASN A 43 38.66 -114.70 30.92
N GLU A 44 39.53 -114.73 29.91
CA GLU A 44 39.92 -113.56 29.15
C GLU A 44 38.73 -112.98 28.36
N LEU A 45 37.94 -113.82 27.71
CA LEU A 45 36.73 -113.41 27.00
C LEU A 45 35.70 -112.80 27.97
N ARG A 46 35.53 -113.39 29.17
CA ARG A 46 34.65 -112.87 30.22
C ARG A 46 35.13 -111.51 30.73
N ALA A 47 36.44 -111.31 30.88
CA ALA A 47 37.02 -110.03 31.28
C ALA A 47 36.79 -108.96 30.20
N ARG A 48 37.06 -109.27 28.93
CA ARG A 48 36.78 -108.39 27.79
C ARG A 48 35.30 -108.04 27.68
N TYR A 49 34.42 -109.01 27.82
CA TYR A 49 32.97 -108.77 27.83
C TYR A 49 32.54 -107.83 28.97
N LYS A 50 33.14 -107.97 30.16
CA LYS A 50 32.85 -107.09 31.29
C LYS A 50 33.31 -105.66 31.01
N GLU A 51 34.54 -105.49 30.51
CA GLU A 51 35.10 -104.19 30.15
C GLU A 51 34.29 -103.53 29.02
N GLU A 52 33.93 -104.28 27.98
CA GLU A 52 33.11 -103.79 26.88
C GLU A 52 31.71 -103.39 27.34
N LYS A 53 31.11 -104.14 28.27
CA LYS A 53 29.83 -103.78 28.89
C LYS A 53 29.93 -102.48 29.70
N GLU A 54 31.01 -102.29 30.46
CA GLU A 54 31.26 -101.06 31.23
C GLU A 54 31.55 -99.86 30.31
N ASN A 55 32.33 -100.05 29.24
CA ASN A 55 32.56 -99.02 28.22
C ASN A 55 31.28 -98.64 27.48
N ALA A 56 30.44 -99.62 27.12
CA ALA A 56 29.13 -99.35 26.52
C ALA A 56 28.19 -98.59 27.46
N ALA A 57 28.25 -98.83 28.77
CA ALA A 57 27.50 -98.08 29.76
C ALA A 57 27.99 -96.62 29.86
N ARG A 58 29.31 -96.42 29.97
CA ARG A 58 29.91 -95.06 30.01
C ARG A 58 29.60 -94.27 28.75
N LEU A 59 29.70 -94.88 27.57
CA LEU A 59 29.42 -94.21 26.30
C LEU A 59 27.94 -93.80 26.19
N ARG A 60 27.01 -94.63 26.70
CA ARG A 60 25.58 -94.28 26.78
C ARG A 60 25.35 -93.11 27.72
N ASP A 61 25.97 -93.11 28.89
CA ASP A 61 25.81 -92.04 29.88
C ASP A 61 26.43 -90.72 29.39
N GLU A 62 27.60 -90.76 28.74
CA GLU A 62 28.24 -89.59 28.13
C GLU A 62 27.41 -89.04 26.96
N THR A 63 26.91 -89.91 26.08
CA THR A 63 26.03 -89.49 24.96
C THR A 63 24.74 -88.87 25.48
N LEU A 64 24.14 -89.45 26.53
CA LEU A 64 22.93 -88.92 27.16
C LEU A 64 23.20 -87.57 27.83
N ALA A 65 24.34 -87.43 28.52
CA ALA A 65 24.75 -86.18 29.17
C ALA A 65 25.00 -85.05 28.15
N ASP A 66 25.63 -85.35 27.02
CA ASP A 66 25.84 -84.38 25.94
C ASP A 66 24.52 -84.01 25.25
N GLN A 67 23.60 -84.97 25.06
CA GLN A 67 22.24 -84.69 24.59
C GLN A 67 21.48 -83.76 25.55
N TYR A 68 21.54 -84.01 26.86
CA TYR A 68 20.93 -83.12 27.85
C TYR A 68 21.57 -81.72 27.87
N ARG A 69 22.89 -81.62 27.69
CA ARG A 69 23.58 -80.32 27.61
C ARG A 69 23.11 -79.54 26.38
N ALA A 70 23.05 -80.20 25.22
CA ALA A 70 22.56 -79.58 23.99
C ALA A 70 21.09 -79.14 24.08
N ILE A 71 20.23 -79.92 24.75
CA ILE A 71 18.84 -79.53 25.01
C ILE A 71 18.79 -78.30 25.90
N ARG A 72 19.53 -78.25 27.01
CA ARG A 72 19.57 -77.07 27.90
C ARG A 72 20.09 -75.82 27.21
N GLU A 73 21.10 -75.96 26.35
CA GLU A 73 21.62 -74.84 25.56
C GLU A 73 20.54 -74.31 24.59
N LYS A 74 19.79 -75.21 23.93
CA LYS A 74 18.65 -74.82 23.09
C LYS A 74 17.51 -74.18 23.89
N GLU A 75 17.20 -74.69 25.08
CA GLU A 75 16.21 -74.08 25.98
C GLU A 75 16.64 -72.68 26.41
N ALA A 76 17.92 -72.47 26.72
CA ALA A 76 18.45 -71.16 27.05
C ALA A 76 18.44 -70.20 25.85
N GLU A 77 18.72 -70.70 24.64
CA GLU A 77 18.59 -69.93 23.41
C GLU A 77 17.13 -69.54 23.12
N LEU A 78 16.19 -70.48 23.25
CA LEU A 78 14.77 -70.21 23.10
C LEU A 78 14.28 -69.19 24.14
N GLY A 79 14.69 -69.31 25.40
CA GLY A 79 14.37 -68.33 26.44
C GLY A 79 14.91 -66.93 26.13
N ARG A 80 16.10 -66.81 25.53
CA ARG A 80 16.61 -65.52 25.03
C ARG A 80 15.75 -64.97 23.89
N ARG A 81 15.39 -65.80 22.91
CA ARG A 81 14.55 -65.38 21.77
C ARG A 81 13.14 -64.99 22.22
N GLU A 82 12.56 -65.71 23.18
CA GLU A 82 11.28 -65.33 23.81
C GLU A 82 11.40 -63.98 24.52
N GLY A 83 12.50 -63.73 25.24
CA GLY A 83 12.78 -62.44 25.86
C GLY A 83 12.92 -61.29 24.84
N GLU A 84 13.63 -61.51 23.73
CA GLU A 84 13.76 -60.54 22.64
C GLU A 84 12.41 -60.23 21.97
N VAL A 85 11.59 -61.26 21.71
CA VAL A 85 10.25 -61.10 21.14
C VAL A 85 9.32 -60.37 22.12
N ALA A 86 9.39 -60.69 23.41
CA ALA A 86 8.61 -59.99 24.43
C ALA A 86 8.98 -58.52 24.53
N ALA A 87 10.28 -58.20 24.53
CA ALA A 87 10.77 -56.83 24.53
C ALA A 87 10.32 -56.06 23.27
N GLY A 88 10.44 -56.67 22.08
CA GLY A 88 9.95 -56.07 20.83
C GLY A 88 8.42 -55.87 20.83
N ALA A 89 7.66 -56.78 21.43
CA ALA A 89 6.21 -56.63 21.57
C ALA A 89 5.84 -55.49 22.54
N GLU A 90 6.61 -55.27 23.61
CA GLU A 90 6.41 -54.12 24.51
C GLU A 90 6.75 -52.79 23.83
N GLU A 91 7.85 -52.74 23.07
CA GLU A 91 8.22 -51.56 22.27
C GLU A 91 7.12 -51.19 21.26
N LEU A 92 6.62 -52.16 20.50
CA LEU A 92 5.52 -51.95 19.55
C LEU A 92 4.21 -51.51 20.24
N ARG A 93 3.95 -51.97 21.47
CA ARG A 93 2.80 -51.48 22.26
C ARG A 93 3.00 -50.03 22.67
N ALA A 94 4.18 -49.66 23.15
CA ALA A 94 4.48 -48.28 23.53
C ALA A 94 4.42 -47.32 22.33
N GLU A 95 4.89 -47.76 21.16
CA GLU A 95 4.77 -47.00 19.91
C GLU A 95 3.30 -46.84 19.49
N ASN A 96 2.50 -47.91 19.52
CA ASN A 96 1.07 -47.84 19.24
C ASN A 96 0.31 -46.91 20.20
N GLU A 97 0.67 -46.93 21.48
CA GLU A 97 0.12 -46.03 22.49
C GLU A 97 0.43 -44.56 22.16
N THR A 98 1.64 -44.29 21.67
CA THR A 98 2.09 -42.95 21.25
C THR A 98 1.33 -42.47 20.01
N LEU A 99 1.25 -43.31 18.96
CA LEU A 99 0.48 -43.02 17.75
C LEU A 99 -1.00 -42.78 18.05
N ARG A 100 -1.59 -43.50 19.02
CA ARG A 100 -2.98 -43.26 19.45
C ARG A 100 -3.17 -41.88 20.09
N ARG A 101 -2.20 -41.40 20.87
CA ARG A 101 -2.24 -40.05 21.45
C ARG A 101 -2.13 -38.99 20.35
N GLU A 102 -1.16 -39.14 19.44
CA GLU A 102 -1.00 -38.23 18.30
C GLU A 102 -2.27 -38.18 17.43
N TYR A 103 -2.91 -39.32 17.17
CA TYR A 103 -4.17 -39.38 16.44
C TYR A 103 -5.31 -38.67 17.19
N ALA A 104 -5.35 -38.78 18.52
CA ALA A 104 -6.35 -38.08 19.34
C ALA A 104 -6.13 -36.56 19.30
N ASP A 105 -4.88 -36.09 19.38
CA ASP A 105 -4.52 -34.68 19.29
C ASP A 105 -4.84 -34.10 17.90
N LEU A 106 -4.52 -34.83 16.83
CA LEU A 106 -4.87 -34.43 15.46
C LEU A 106 -6.39 -34.31 15.28
N ARG A 107 -7.17 -35.23 15.85
CA ARG A 107 -8.63 -35.18 15.79
C ARG A 107 -9.20 -34.00 16.59
N ALA A 108 -8.58 -33.63 17.70
CA ALA A 108 -8.96 -32.43 18.46
C ALA A 108 -8.68 -31.15 17.65
N ASN A 109 -7.53 -31.09 16.97
CA ASN A 109 -7.17 -29.98 16.09
C ASN A 109 -8.12 -29.86 14.89
N GLU A 110 -8.53 -30.99 14.28
CA GLU A 110 -9.53 -31.02 13.21
C GLU A 110 -10.86 -30.42 13.68
N ALA A 111 -11.34 -30.80 14.87
CA ALA A 111 -12.56 -30.25 15.45
C ALA A 111 -12.46 -28.74 15.75
N GLU A 112 -11.29 -28.25 16.18
CA GLU A 112 -11.06 -26.81 16.36
C GLU A 112 -11.09 -26.06 15.02
N LEU A 113 -10.43 -26.61 13.99
CA LEU A 113 -10.44 -26.03 12.65
C LEU A 113 -11.85 -25.96 12.06
N ASP A 114 -12.66 -27.01 12.24
CA ASP A 114 -14.07 -27.02 11.83
C ASP A 114 -14.88 -25.93 12.55
N SER A 115 -14.67 -25.76 13.86
CA SER A 115 -15.31 -24.70 14.64
C SER A 115 -14.91 -23.31 14.12
N ARG A 116 -13.62 -23.10 13.81
CA ARG A 116 -13.14 -21.84 13.22
C ARG A 116 -13.70 -21.60 11.83
N ALA A 117 -13.81 -22.64 11.00
CA ALA A 117 -14.41 -22.54 9.67
C ALA A 117 -15.90 -22.14 9.75
N GLN A 118 -16.65 -22.69 10.71
CA GLN A 118 -18.06 -22.30 10.95
C GLN A 118 -18.19 -20.84 11.41
N LYS A 119 -17.31 -20.38 12.31
CA LYS A 119 -17.28 -18.96 12.74
C LYS A 119 -16.97 -18.03 11.56
N LEU A 120 -15.97 -18.37 10.74
CA LEU A 120 -15.64 -17.60 9.54
C LEU A 120 -16.78 -17.55 8.54
N LYS A 121 -17.47 -18.68 8.34
CA LYS A 121 -18.67 -18.74 7.49
C LYS A 121 -19.76 -17.78 7.97
N THR A 122 -20.05 -17.80 9.27
CA THR A 122 -21.05 -16.88 9.88
C THR A 122 -20.67 -15.42 9.67
N ARG A 123 -19.39 -15.06 9.84
CA ARG A 123 -18.90 -13.70 9.58
C ARG A 123 -18.97 -13.30 8.11
N ILE A 124 -18.75 -14.23 7.18
CA ILE A 124 -18.92 -13.99 5.74
C ILE A 124 -20.39 -13.68 5.45
N ASP A 125 -21.32 -14.48 5.97
CA ASP A 125 -22.76 -14.26 5.80
C ASP A 125 -23.19 -12.89 6.37
N GLU A 126 -22.68 -12.50 7.53
CA GLU A 126 -22.90 -11.16 8.12
C GLU A 126 -22.35 -10.02 7.23
N PHE A 127 -21.17 -10.19 6.65
CA PHE A 127 -20.60 -9.19 5.74
C PHE A 127 -21.38 -9.09 4.42
N GLU A 128 -21.90 -10.21 3.90
CA GLU A 128 -22.78 -10.20 2.73
C GLU A 128 -24.09 -9.45 2.99
N GLU A 129 -24.68 -9.63 4.18
CA GLU A 129 -25.86 -8.88 4.61
C GLU A 129 -25.57 -7.38 4.74
N GLN A 130 -24.44 -7.02 5.36
CA GLN A 130 -23.98 -5.63 5.46
C GLN A 130 -23.76 -5.00 4.09
N ALA A 131 -23.09 -5.70 3.17
CA ALA A 131 -22.87 -5.23 1.79
C ALA A 131 -24.21 -5.00 1.05
N THR A 132 -25.19 -5.88 1.26
CA THR A 132 -26.53 -5.73 0.69
C THR A 132 -27.25 -4.50 1.26
N CYS A 133 -27.17 -4.28 2.58
CA CYS A 133 -27.74 -3.10 3.24
C CYS A 133 -27.10 -1.78 2.75
N ILE A 134 -25.77 -1.75 2.59
CA ILE A 134 -25.05 -0.59 2.04
C ILE A 134 -25.49 -0.31 0.60
N THR A 135 -25.61 -1.37 -0.23
CA THR A 135 -26.06 -1.24 -1.63
C THR A 135 -27.46 -0.64 -1.72
N LEU A 136 -28.40 -1.09 -0.88
CA LEU A 136 -29.75 -0.52 -0.81
C LEU A 136 -29.74 0.94 -0.36
N ARG A 137 -28.91 1.29 0.63
CA ARG A 137 -28.77 2.69 1.10
C ARG A 137 -28.22 3.61 0.00
N MET A 138 -27.20 3.15 -0.73
CA MET A 138 -26.65 3.88 -1.87
C MET A 138 -27.72 4.09 -2.96
N HIS A 139 -28.52 3.08 -3.27
CA HIS A 139 -29.61 3.20 -4.24
C HIS A 139 -30.67 4.22 -3.80
N ASN A 140 -31.02 4.23 -2.51
CA ASN A 140 -31.96 5.21 -1.96
C ASN A 140 -31.39 6.64 -2.03
N HIS A 141 -30.13 6.84 -1.64
CA HIS A 141 -29.47 8.14 -1.77
C HIS A 141 -29.38 8.60 -3.24
N ASN A 142 -29.07 7.71 -4.18
CA ASN A 142 -29.09 8.05 -5.61
C ASN A 142 -30.47 8.51 -6.07
N THR A 143 -31.53 7.81 -5.63
CA THR A 143 -32.91 8.21 -5.94
C THR A 143 -33.25 9.58 -5.33
N GLN A 144 -32.80 9.86 -4.10
CA GLN A 144 -32.96 11.16 -3.48
C GLN A 144 -32.23 12.26 -4.26
N ILE A 145 -30.99 12.01 -4.68
CA ILE A 145 -30.19 12.93 -5.49
C ILE A 145 -30.90 13.22 -6.83
N GLU A 146 -31.42 12.21 -7.51
CA GLU A 146 -32.18 12.39 -8.76
C GLU A 146 -33.44 13.26 -8.57
N ASN A 147 -34.15 13.07 -7.45
CA ASN A 147 -35.29 13.91 -7.09
C ASN A 147 -34.86 15.36 -6.81
N GLU A 148 -33.76 15.56 -6.09
CA GLU A 148 -33.21 16.91 -5.82
C GLU A 148 -32.75 17.60 -7.11
N TYR A 149 -32.10 16.89 -8.04
CA TYR A 149 -31.76 17.42 -9.36
C TYR A 149 -33.00 17.86 -10.15
N SER A 150 -34.06 17.05 -10.12
CA SER A 150 -35.33 17.40 -10.77
C SER A 150 -35.96 18.66 -10.15
N ASN A 151 -35.91 18.78 -8.82
CA ASN A 151 -36.41 19.96 -8.10
C ASN A 151 -35.58 21.22 -8.39
N ILE A 152 -34.25 21.11 -8.44
CA ILE A 152 -33.36 22.22 -8.78
C ILE A 152 -33.64 22.69 -10.21
N SER A 153 -33.75 21.76 -11.17
CA SER A 153 -34.06 22.08 -12.56
C SER A 153 -35.40 22.82 -12.69
N ALA A 154 -36.45 22.35 -12.00
CA ALA A 154 -37.75 23.04 -11.98
C ALA A 154 -37.66 24.46 -11.38
N ARG A 155 -36.82 24.65 -10.36
CA ARG A 155 -36.59 25.95 -9.73
C ARG A 155 -35.80 26.90 -10.63
N GLU A 156 -34.80 26.42 -11.36
CA GLU A 156 -34.06 27.19 -12.36
C GLU A 156 -34.98 27.69 -13.47
N GLU A 157 -35.87 26.84 -13.99
CA GLU A 157 -36.87 27.26 -14.97
C GLU A 157 -37.83 28.32 -14.42
N ALA A 158 -38.26 28.19 -13.15
CA ALA A 158 -39.12 29.17 -12.51
C ALA A 158 -38.41 30.53 -12.32
N LEU A 159 -37.13 30.52 -11.96
CA LEU A 159 -36.30 31.72 -11.85
C LEU A 159 -36.07 32.38 -13.22
N GLU A 160 -35.84 31.59 -14.27
CA GLU A 160 -35.71 32.10 -15.64
C GLU A 160 -36.99 32.79 -16.11
N ARG A 161 -38.16 32.18 -15.85
CA ARG A 161 -39.47 32.81 -16.11
C ARG A 161 -39.65 34.10 -15.31
N GLY A 162 -39.26 34.10 -14.03
CA GLY A 162 -39.30 35.29 -13.17
C GLY A 162 -38.40 36.42 -13.68
N ARG A 163 -37.19 36.10 -14.15
CA ARG A 163 -36.25 37.08 -14.72
C ARG A 163 -36.84 37.75 -15.97
N LYS A 164 -37.39 36.95 -16.90
CA LYS A 164 -38.03 37.47 -18.12
C LYS A 164 -39.19 38.42 -17.81
N LEU A 165 -40.06 38.04 -16.87
CA LEU A 165 -41.19 38.88 -16.47
C LEU A 165 -40.73 40.20 -15.81
N LEU A 166 -39.64 40.14 -15.03
CA LEU A 166 -39.04 41.34 -14.45
C LEU A 166 -38.42 42.25 -15.52
N GLU A 167 -37.70 41.69 -16.50
CA GLU A 167 -37.16 42.42 -17.65
C GLU A 167 -38.28 43.13 -18.43
N GLU A 168 -39.37 42.42 -18.75
CA GLU A 168 -40.55 43.00 -19.41
C GLU A 168 -41.18 44.15 -18.60
N ARG A 169 -41.30 43.97 -17.27
CA ARG A 169 -41.84 45.01 -16.39
C ARG A 169 -40.93 46.23 -16.30
N MET A 170 -39.61 46.03 -16.22
CA MET A 170 -38.63 47.10 -16.20
C MET A 170 -38.62 47.88 -17.51
N GLU A 171 -38.76 47.19 -18.64
CA GLU A 171 -38.91 47.84 -19.95
C GLU A 171 -40.22 48.64 -20.02
N GLY A 172 -41.33 48.09 -19.50
CA GLY A 172 -42.59 48.82 -19.38
C GLY A 172 -42.45 50.12 -18.56
N PHE A 173 -41.76 50.06 -17.41
CA PHE A 173 -41.47 51.25 -16.61
C PHE A 173 -40.57 52.25 -17.33
N ARG A 174 -39.55 51.78 -18.05
CA ARG A 174 -38.66 52.64 -18.84
C ARG A 174 -39.44 53.42 -19.89
N VAL A 175 -40.28 52.73 -20.67
CA VAL A 175 -41.12 53.35 -21.70
C VAL A 175 -42.08 54.37 -21.10
N GLU A 176 -42.73 54.07 -19.97
CA GLU A 176 -43.65 55.01 -19.33
C GLU A 176 -42.91 56.23 -18.76
N THR A 177 -41.71 56.04 -18.21
CA THR A 177 -40.87 57.14 -17.70
C THR A 177 -40.42 58.04 -18.85
N GLU A 178 -39.98 57.47 -19.97
CA GLU A 178 -39.63 58.23 -21.17
C GLU A 178 -40.83 59.03 -21.72
N ARG A 179 -42.04 58.44 -21.69
CA ARG A 179 -43.27 59.12 -22.08
C ARG A 179 -43.57 60.31 -21.17
N LEU A 180 -43.52 60.12 -19.85
CA LEU A 180 -43.76 61.17 -18.86
C LEU A 180 -42.72 62.30 -18.96
N VAL A 181 -41.46 61.97 -19.21
CA VAL A 181 -40.39 62.96 -19.43
C VAL A 181 -40.68 63.80 -20.68
N LYS A 182 -41.04 63.18 -21.81
CA LYS A 182 -41.42 63.93 -23.03
C LYS A 182 -42.65 64.82 -22.82
N ASP A 183 -43.66 64.33 -22.10
CA ASP A 183 -44.85 65.12 -21.75
C ASP A 183 -44.47 66.32 -20.85
N ALA A 184 -43.52 66.14 -19.93
CA ALA A 184 -43.02 67.22 -19.07
C ALA A 184 -42.17 68.23 -19.85
N GLU A 185 -41.30 67.78 -20.75
CA GLU A 185 -40.49 68.63 -21.62
C GLU A 185 -41.36 69.51 -22.53
N THR A 186 -42.38 68.92 -23.16
CA THR A 186 -43.31 69.66 -24.01
C THR A 186 -44.13 70.69 -23.22
N LYS A 187 -44.55 70.37 -21.99
CA LYS A 187 -45.18 71.35 -21.08
C LYS A 187 -44.21 72.46 -20.68
N ALA A 188 -42.96 72.13 -20.37
CA ALA A 188 -41.95 73.11 -20.00
C ALA A 188 -41.64 74.06 -21.15
N GLU A 189 -41.60 73.57 -22.39
CA GLU A 189 -41.36 74.42 -23.56
C GLU A 189 -42.55 75.37 -23.82
N LYS A 190 -43.79 74.88 -23.72
CA LYS A 190 -45.00 75.76 -23.78
C LYS A 190 -44.99 76.84 -22.71
N LEU A 191 -44.55 76.52 -21.49
CA LEU A 191 -44.40 77.49 -20.40
C LEU A 191 -43.31 78.53 -20.71
N ARG A 192 -42.17 78.10 -21.25
CA ARG A 192 -41.08 79.02 -21.66
C ARG A 192 -41.52 79.96 -22.77
N GLU A 193 -42.29 79.46 -23.74
CA GLU A 193 -42.88 80.27 -24.80
C GLU A 193 -43.84 81.31 -24.21
N GLY A 194 -44.78 80.90 -23.36
CA GLY A 194 -45.68 81.82 -22.66
C GLY A 194 -44.96 82.86 -21.79
N PHE A 195 -43.85 82.50 -21.13
CA PHE A 195 -43.01 83.46 -20.41
C PHE A 195 -42.34 84.47 -21.35
N ARG A 196 -41.92 84.03 -22.55
CA ARG A 196 -41.31 84.90 -23.56
C ARG A 196 -42.33 85.94 -24.04
N ASP A 197 -43.54 85.49 -24.33
CA ASP A 197 -44.65 86.36 -24.75
C ASP A 197 -44.98 87.39 -23.66
N ALA A 198 -45.09 86.94 -22.40
CA ALA A 198 -45.35 87.84 -21.27
C ALA A 198 -44.24 88.87 -21.04
N VAL A 199 -42.97 88.51 -21.30
CA VAL A 199 -41.84 89.44 -21.20
C VAL A 199 -41.89 90.50 -22.30
N GLU A 200 -42.25 90.12 -23.52
CA GLU A 200 -42.42 91.07 -24.63
C GLU A 200 -43.66 91.97 -24.42
N GLU A 201 -44.76 91.42 -23.91
CA GLU A 201 -45.93 92.22 -23.49
C GLU A 201 -45.56 93.23 -22.40
N LYS A 202 -44.78 92.81 -21.38
CA LYS A 202 -44.27 93.71 -20.34
C LYS A 202 -43.39 94.82 -20.92
N LYS A 203 -42.54 94.54 -21.91
CA LYS A 203 -41.74 95.56 -22.61
C LYS A 203 -42.64 96.55 -23.34
N ALA A 204 -43.64 96.05 -24.08
CA ALA A 204 -44.59 96.89 -24.81
C ALA A 204 -45.39 97.81 -23.86
N LEU A 205 -45.88 97.25 -22.75
CA LEU A 205 -46.57 98.02 -21.70
C LEU A 205 -45.65 99.05 -21.05
N LYS A 206 -44.38 98.73 -20.83
CA LYS A 206 -43.41 99.69 -20.29
C LYS A 206 -43.14 100.83 -21.27
N ALA A 207 -42.98 100.53 -22.56
CA ALA A 207 -42.82 101.56 -23.60
C ALA A 207 -44.04 102.48 -23.66
N ALA A 208 -45.25 101.92 -23.65
CA ALA A 208 -46.48 102.70 -23.61
C ALA A 208 -46.60 103.55 -22.33
N LEU A 209 -46.12 103.04 -21.19
CA LEU A 209 -46.09 103.79 -19.94
C LEU A 209 -45.10 104.96 -20.00
N ASP A 210 -43.93 104.76 -20.60
CA ASP A 210 -42.92 105.81 -20.76
C ASP A 210 -43.42 106.90 -21.74
N GLU A 211 -44.09 106.51 -22.83
CA GLU A 211 -44.77 107.43 -23.76
C GLU A 211 -45.90 108.22 -23.07
N ALA A 212 -46.71 107.55 -22.24
CA ALA A 212 -47.76 108.21 -21.47
C ALA A 212 -47.18 109.21 -20.45
N LYS A 213 -46.00 108.93 -19.87
CA LYS A 213 -45.31 109.88 -18.98
C LYS A 213 -44.77 111.08 -19.73
N GLU A 214 -44.17 110.91 -20.90
CA GLU A 214 -43.74 112.04 -21.74
C GLU A 214 -44.94 112.91 -22.15
N ALA A 215 -46.05 112.30 -22.53
CA ALA A 215 -47.29 113.02 -22.83
C ALA A 215 -47.82 113.78 -21.61
N LEU A 216 -47.68 113.22 -20.40
CA LEU A 216 -48.06 113.89 -19.15
C LEU A 216 -47.15 115.09 -18.86
N ASP A 217 -45.83 114.94 -18.99
CA ASP A 217 -44.86 116.03 -18.82
C ASP A 217 -45.12 117.18 -19.81
N GLU A 218 -45.58 116.86 -21.02
CA GLU A 218 -45.96 117.86 -22.03
C GLU A 218 -47.28 118.56 -21.70
N LYS A 219 -48.23 117.84 -21.08
CA LYS A 219 -49.43 118.45 -20.52
C LYS A 219 -49.11 119.33 -19.32
N ASP A 220 -48.19 118.94 -18.44
CA ASP A 220 -47.75 119.75 -17.31
C ASP A 220 -47.04 121.04 -17.78
N LYS A 221 -46.25 120.97 -18.87
CA LYS A 221 -45.71 122.17 -19.53
C LYS A 221 -46.80 123.06 -20.12
N ALA A 222 -47.83 122.48 -20.75
CA ALA A 222 -48.96 123.25 -21.28
C ALA A 222 -49.80 123.89 -20.16
N ILE A 223 -49.96 123.20 -19.03
CA ILE A 223 -50.59 123.74 -17.82
C ILE A 223 -49.77 124.90 -17.27
N ALA A 224 -48.44 124.78 -17.19
CA ALA A 224 -47.57 125.88 -16.75
C ALA A 224 -47.64 127.11 -17.68
N VAL A 225 -47.85 126.92 -18.99
CA VAL A 225 -48.09 128.01 -19.95
C VAL A 225 -49.46 128.65 -19.72
N LEU A 226 -50.51 127.85 -19.51
CA LEU A 226 -51.86 128.34 -19.20
C LEU A 226 -51.92 129.04 -17.84
N GLU A 227 -51.17 128.59 -16.84
CA GLU A 227 -51.05 129.25 -15.53
C GLU A 227 -50.36 130.61 -15.66
N LEU A 228 -49.40 130.75 -16.58
CA LEU A 228 -48.80 132.05 -16.95
C LEU A 228 -49.79 132.97 -17.69
N GLU A 229 -50.67 132.39 -18.51
CA GLU A 229 -51.70 133.10 -19.27
C GLU A 229 -52.87 133.55 -18.38
N VAL A 230 -53.22 132.75 -17.37
CA VAL A 230 -54.15 133.11 -16.30
C VAL A 230 -53.55 134.17 -15.38
N GLN A 231 -52.24 134.14 -15.10
CA GLN A 231 -51.54 135.23 -14.41
C GLN A 231 -51.58 136.55 -15.20
N ASN A 232 -51.47 136.49 -16.53
CA ASN A 232 -51.59 137.68 -17.39
C ASN A 232 -53.03 138.20 -17.50
N LEU A 233 -54.04 137.34 -17.54
CA LEU A 233 -55.47 137.73 -17.53
C LEU A 233 -55.94 138.24 -16.15
N THR A 234 -55.22 137.94 -15.07
CA THR A 234 -55.49 138.50 -13.73
C THR A 234 -55.04 139.97 -13.62
N THR A 235 -54.24 140.46 -14.57
CA THR A 235 -53.78 141.86 -14.63
C THR A 235 -54.69 142.80 -15.45
N ASP A 236 -55.69 142.27 -16.18
CA ASP A 236 -56.59 143.04 -17.06
C ASP A 236 -58.06 143.11 -16.56
N VAL A 237 -58.35 142.70 -15.32
CA VAL A 237 -59.69 142.77 -14.72
C VAL A 237 -59.82 143.83 -13.61
N ASP A 238 -58.73 144.52 -13.23
CA ASP A 238 -58.75 145.57 -12.20
C ASP A 238 -59.01 147.00 -12.73
N ALA A 239 -59.59 147.15 -13.92
CA ALA A 239 -60.03 148.45 -14.41
C ALA A 239 -61.41 148.39 -15.09
N VAL A 240 -62.37 149.05 -14.43
CA VAL A 240 -63.67 149.53 -14.91
C VAL A 240 -64.87 148.59 -14.70
N ALA A 241 -65.58 148.77 -13.58
CA ALA A 241 -66.74 149.67 -13.56
C ALA A 241 -67.45 149.69 -12.20
N GLU A 242 -67.32 150.80 -11.48
CA GLU A 242 -68.28 151.27 -10.47
C GLU A 242 -69.62 151.62 -11.15
N ILE A 243 -70.74 151.01 -10.74
CA ILE A 243 -72.07 151.64 -10.66
C ILE A 243 -72.79 151.09 -9.44
N ASP A 244 -73.41 152.01 -8.71
CA ASP A 244 -73.91 151.95 -7.34
C ASP A 244 -75.34 151.36 -7.20
N THR A 245 -75.67 150.99 -5.97
CA THR A 245 -76.99 150.85 -5.33
C THR A 245 -77.73 149.48 -5.30
N GLU A 246 -77.24 148.65 -4.37
CA GLU A 246 -77.96 148.02 -3.24
C GLU A 246 -78.84 146.77 -3.36
N GLU A 247 -79.31 146.31 -4.52
CA GLU A 247 -80.05 145.02 -4.61
C GLU A 247 -79.18 143.86 -5.19
N VAL A 248 -78.06 144.20 -5.83
CA VAL A 248 -77.11 143.24 -6.46
C VAL A 248 -76.10 142.66 -5.45
N SER A 249 -75.73 143.38 -4.38
CA SER A 249 -74.80 142.88 -3.35
C SER A 249 -75.36 141.70 -2.54
N ARG A 250 -76.69 141.58 -2.44
CA ARG A 250 -77.33 140.46 -1.74
C ARG A 250 -77.42 139.19 -2.60
N LEU A 251 -77.49 139.33 -3.92
CA LEU A 251 -77.46 138.20 -4.88
C LEU A 251 -76.03 137.81 -5.29
N THR A 252 -75.08 138.75 -5.31
CA THR A 252 -73.68 138.47 -5.68
C THR A 252 -72.93 137.74 -4.56
N SER A 253 -73.18 138.10 -3.28
CA SER A 253 -72.67 137.30 -2.14
C SER A 253 -73.31 135.91 -2.08
N ALA A 254 -74.56 135.74 -2.53
CA ALA A 254 -75.20 134.43 -2.65
C ALA A 254 -74.66 133.61 -3.83
N LEU A 255 -74.30 134.27 -4.95
CA LEU A 255 -73.75 133.64 -6.15
C LEU A 255 -72.27 133.27 -5.99
N GLU A 256 -71.47 134.09 -5.32
CA GLU A 256 -70.09 133.75 -4.97
C GLU A 256 -70.03 132.66 -3.90
N ALA A 257 -70.91 132.70 -2.89
CA ALA A 257 -71.08 131.58 -1.97
C ALA A 257 -71.51 130.30 -2.73
N ALA A 258 -72.40 130.40 -3.72
CA ALA A 258 -72.79 129.27 -4.56
C ALA A 258 -71.65 128.78 -5.46
N ARG A 259 -70.84 129.66 -6.06
CA ARG A 259 -69.66 129.28 -6.87
C ARG A 259 -68.58 128.62 -6.04
N LEU A 260 -68.31 129.13 -4.84
CA LEU A 260 -67.37 128.50 -3.91
C LEU A 260 -67.88 127.12 -3.47
N THR A 261 -69.19 127.00 -3.24
CA THR A 261 -69.84 125.72 -2.93
C THR A 261 -69.76 124.75 -4.11
N ILE A 262 -70.01 125.20 -5.34
CA ILE A 262 -69.91 124.39 -6.56
C ILE A 262 -68.47 123.94 -6.82
N SER A 263 -67.48 124.82 -6.71
CA SER A 263 -66.05 124.46 -6.83
C SER A 263 -65.63 123.45 -5.75
N THR A 264 -66.11 123.64 -4.52
CA THR A 264 -65.89 122.67 -3.44
C THR A 264 -66.59 121.33 -3.74
N GLN A 265 -67.78 121.35 -4.32
CA GLN A 265 -68.49 120.14 -4.74
C GLN A 265 -67.84 119.45 -5.94
N GLU A 266 -67.26 120.18 -6.88
CA GLU A 266 -66.54 119.64 -8.03
C GLU A 266 -65.23 118.96 -7.62
N ASN A 267 -64.50 119.56 -6.67
CA ASN A 267 -63.31 118.94 -6.10
C ASN A 267 -63.67 117.69 -5.28
N ARG A 268 -64.75 117.76 -4.48
CA ARG A 268 -65.29 116.56 -3.80
C ARG A 268 -65.78 115.50 -4.80
N LEU A 269 -66.33 115.89 -5.95
CA LEU A 269 -66.73 114.95 -7.01
C LEU A 269 -65.54 114.31 -7.70
N LYS A 270 -64.42 115.03 -7.89
CA LYS A 270 -63.17 114.46 -8.40
C LYS A 270 -62.55 113.47 -7.41
N GLU A 271 -62.54 113.83 -6.13
CA GLU A 271 -62.10 112.98 -5.03
C GLU A 271 -62.96 111.70 -4.93
N VAL A 272 -64.30 111.85 -4.92
CA VAL A 272 -65.23 110.71 -4.95
C VAL A 272 -65.05 109.86 -6.21
N ARG A 273 -64.75 110.44 -7.38
CA ARG A 273 -64.46 109.64 -8.59
C ARG A 273 -63.15 108.86 -8.47
N ALA A 274 -62.12 109.43 -7.85
CA ALA A 274 -60.86 108.74 -7.58
C ALA A 274 -61.08 107.59 -6.58
N GLU A 275 -61.81 107.82 -5.49
CA GLU A 275 -62.18 106.79 -4.51
C GLU A 275 -63.05 105.69 -5.13
N VAL A 276 -63.98 106.04 -6.03
CA VAL A 276 -64.79 105.06 -6.77
C VAL A 276 -63.94 104.23 -7.72
N GLN A 277 -62.94 104.83 -8.37
CA GLN A 277 -62.03 104.11 -9.26
C GLN A 277 -61.10 103.18 -8.46
N GLU A 278 -60.57 103.64 -7.33
CA GLU A 278 -59.78 102.82 -6.40
C GLU A 278 -60.61 101.66 -5.83
N SER A 279 -61.88 101.92 -5.48
CA SER A 279 -62.83 100.90 -5.05
C SER A 279 -63.13 99.89 -6.16
N ARG A 280 -63.18 100.34 -7.42
CA ARG A 280 -63.40 99.47 -8.58
C ARG A 280 -62.19 98.57 -8.88
N ASP A 281 -60.99 99.10 -8.75
CA ASP A 281 -59.76 98.32 -8.96
C ASP A 281 -59.50 97.37 -7.78
N SER A 282 -59.83 97.79 -6.56
CA SER A 282 -59.90 96.90 -5.39
C SER A 282 -60.90 95.75 -5.59
N ALA A 283 -62.07 96.02 -6.18
CA ALA A 283 -63.05 94.98 -6.50
C ALA A 283 -62.55 93.97 -7.55
N LYS A 284 -61.75 94.41 -8.54
CA LYS A 284 -61.09 93.51 -9.50
C LYS A 284 -60.06 92.61 -8.81
N GLU A 285 -59.26 93.16 -7.90
CA GLU A 285 -58.28 92.34 -7.15
C GLU A 285 -58.96 91.35 -6.22
N VAL A 286 -60.07 91.73 -5.58
CA VAL A 286 -60.91 90.79 -4.81
C VAL A 286 -61.43 89.65 -5.70
N SER A 287 -61.86 89.94 -6.93
CA SER A 287 -62.31 88.91 -7.87
C SER A 287 -61.16 87.96 -8.32
N ARG A 288 -59.96 88.51 -8.54
CA ARG A 288 -58.76 87.73 -8.87
C ARG A 288 -58.33 86.83 -7.71
N LEU A 289 -58.32 87.36 -6.48
CA LEU A 289 -58.03 86.60 -5.27
C LEU A 289 -59.08 85.52 -4.99
N THR A 290 -60.35 85.79 -5.26
CA THR A 290 -61.43 84.80 -5.14
C THR A 290 -61.23 83.64 -6.12
N SER A 291 -60.85 83.94 -7.36
CA SER A 291 -60.57 82.91 -8.37
C SER A 291 -59.32 82.09 -8.02
N ALA A 292 -58.25 82.74 -7.53
CA ALA A 292 -57.05 82.07 -7.06
C ALA A 292 -57.32 81.17 -5.83
N LEU A 293 -58.22 81.59 -4.94
CA LEU A 293 -58.64 80.82 -3.78
C LEU A 293 -59.38 79.53 -4.19
N GLU A 294 -60.26 79.59 -5.20
CA GLU A 294 -60.92 78.38 -5.72
C GLU A 294 -59.94 77.39 -6.38
N VAL A 295 -58.97 77.89 -7.13
CA VAL A 295 -57.89 77.04 -7.69
C VAL A 295 -57.07 76.39 -6.57
N ALA A 296 -56.76 77.13 -5.51
CA ALA A 296 -56.04 76.60 -4.35
C ALA A 296 -56.84 75.50 -3.63
N LYS A 297 -58.16 75.69 -3.43
CA LYS A 297 -59.04 74.66 -2.84
C LYS A 297 -59.07 73.38 -3.66
N LEU A 298 -59.20 73.48 -4.99
CA LEU A 298 -59.16 72.33 -5.89
C LEU A 298 -57.82 71.59 -5.81
N THR A 299 -56.72 72.35 -5.72
CA THR A 299 -55.38 71.79 -5.57
C THR A 299 -55.23 71.03 -4.25
N ILE A 300 -55.70 71.61 -3.14
CA ILE A 300 -55.68 70.96 -1.82
C ILE A 300 -56.51 69.67 -1.84
N SER A 301 -57.71 69.69 -2.40
CA SER A 301 -58.56 68.50 -2.52
C SER A 301 -57.91 67.38 -3.35
N THR A 302 -57.19 67.75 -4.42
CA THR A 302 -56.43 66.80 -5.24
C THR A 302 -55.25 66.20 -4.45
N GLN A 303 -54.58 67.01 -3.62
CA GLN A 303 -53.49 66.53 -2.77
C GLN A 303 -54.00 65.61 -1.64
N GLU A 304 -55.15 65.90 -1.04
CA GLU A 304 -55.78 65.06 -0.02
C GLU A 304 -56.14 63.67 -0.56
N THR A 305 -56.70 63.61 -1.77
CA THR A 305 -57.02 62.32 -2.42
C THR A 305 -55.77 61.53 -2.79
N ALA A 306 -54.70 62.20 -3.23
CA ALA A 306 -53.40 61.57 -3.46
C ALA A 306 -52.79 61.02 -2.15
N LEU A 307 -52.85 61.78 -1.06
CA LEU A 307 -52.39 61.34 0.26
C LEU A 307 -53.15 60.12 0.77
N GLN A 308 -54.47 60.08 0.59
CA GLN A 308 -55.27 58.89 0.92
C GLN A 308 -54.89 57.68 0.07
N GLY A 309 -54.48 57.88 -1.19
CA GLY A 309 -53.93 56.84 -2.05
C GLY A 309 -52.64 56.24 -1.48
N VAL A 310 -51.68 57.11 -1.15
CA VAL A 310 -50.40 56.72 -0.54
C VAL A 310 -50.61 56.01 0.80
N GLN A 311 -51.55 56.47 1.62
CA GLN A 311 -51.86 55.84 2.91
C GLN A 311 -52.39 54.41 2.75
N ARG A 312 -53.24 54.16 1.74
CA ARG A 312 -53.72 52.80 1.41
C ARG A 312 -52.59 51.90 0.91
N GLU A 313 -51.70 52.43 0.08
CA GLU A 313 -50.56 51.68 -0.44
C GLU A 313 -49.59 51.28 0.69
N LEU A 314 -49.32 52.18 1.63
CA LEU A 314 -48.54 51.88 2.83
C LEU A 314 -49.18 50.80 3.71
N GLN A 315 -50.50 50.81 3.88
CA GLN A 315 -51.20 49.76 4.63
C GLN A 315 -51.09 48.39 3.94
N ASN A 316 -51.21 48.34 2.61
CA ASN A 316 -51.05 47.10 1.85
C ASN A 316 -49.62 46.55 1.95
N LEU A 317 -48.61 47.41 1.81
CA LEU A 317 -47.21 47.01 1.98
C LEU A 317 -46.91 46.50 3.39
N HIS A 318 -47.55 47.07 4.42
CA HIS A 318 -47.40 46.60 5.79
C HIS A 318 -47.96 45.18 5.98
N LEU A 319 -49.17 44.93 5.46
CA LEU A 319 -49.79 43.60 5.49
C LEU A 319 -48.97 42.56 4.72
N GLU A 320 -48.43 42.93 3.56
CA GLU A 320 -47.58 42.04 2.75
C GLU A 320 -46.26 41.72 3.46
N SER A 321 -45.63 42.72 4.08
CA SER A 321 -44.44 42.55 4.91
C SER A 321 -44.71 41.60 6.09
N ASP A 322 -45.85 41.72 6.76
CA ASP A 322 -46.20 40.84 7.88
C ASP A 322 -46.48 39.41 7.42
N ALA A 323 -47.15 39.23 6.29
CA ALA A 323 -47.36 37.92 5.68
C ALA A 323 -46.03 37.26 5.26
N GLN A 324 -45.05 38.05 4.79
CA GLN A 324 -43.73 37.54 4.47
C GLN A 324 -42.95 37.15 5.73
N ARG A 325 -43.00 37.96 6.79
CA ARG A 325 -42.41 37.61 8.10
C ARG A 325 -42.99 36.32 8.67
N ALA A 326 -44.30 36.11 8.55
CA ALA A 326 -44.94 34.88 9.01
C ALA A 326 -44.42 33.65 8.25
N ARG A 327 -44.38 33.73 6.90
CA ARG A 327 -43.84 32.65 6.06
C ARG A 327 -42.38 32.33 6.38
N SER A 328 -41.51 33.33 6.47
CA SER A 328 -40.10 33.10 6.83
C SER A 328 -39.94 32.54 8.24
N LYS A 329 -40.84 32.86 9.18
CA LYS A 329 -40.81 32.28 10.53
C LYS A 329 -41.15 30.78 10.51
N GLU A 330 -42.13 30.38 9.71
CA GLU A 330 -42.48 28.96 9.51
C GLU A 330 -41.34 28.19 8.83
N GLU A 331 -40.73 28.75 7.78
CA GLU A 331 -39.56 28.16 7.11
C GLU A 331 -38.40 27.95 8.07
N VAL A 332 -38.07 28.95 8.90
CA VAL A 332 -37.02 28.85 9.92
C VAL A 332 -37.36 27.78 10.97
N GLN A 333 -38.63 27.64 11.34
CA GLN A 333 -39.06 26.62 12.29
C GLN A 333 -38.98 25.21 11.69
N GLY A 334 -39.33 25.05 10.40
CA GLY A 334 -39.16 23.81 9.64
C GLY A 334 -37.69 23.40 9.54
N ALA A 335 -36.83 24.31 9.09
CA ALA A 335 -35.38 24.08 9.01
C ALA A 335 -34.76 23.73 10.37
N ARG A 336 -35.24 24.34 11.47
CA ARG A 336 -34.78 23.99 12.82
C ARG A 336 -35.17 22.57 13.22
N GLY A 337 -36.36 22.12 12.80
CA GLY A 337 -36.79 20.74 12.98
C GLY A 337 -35.92 19.74 12.22
N GLU A 338 -35.62 20.03 10.95
CA GLU A 338 -34.71 19.22 10.12
C GLU A 338 -33.30 19.15 10.71
N ILE A 339 -32.75 20.28 11.17
CA ILE A 339 -31.45 20.32 11.85
C ILE A 339 -31.46 19.44 13.11
N SER A 340 -32.54 19.45 13.90
CA SER A 340 -32.68 18.58 15.06
C SER A 340 -32.68 17.10 14.68
N GLN A 341 -33.42 16.70 13.64
CA GLN A 341 -33.44 15.31 13.16
C GLN A 341 -32.07 14.87 12.63
N LEU A 342 -31.39 15.73 11.85
CA LEU A 342 -30.05 15.46 11.35
C LEU A 342 -29.04 15.30 12.49
N LYS A 343 -29.18 16.09 13.56
CA LYS A 343 -28.31 15.98 14.73
C LYS A 343 -28.51 14.66 15.48
N GLU A 344 -29.75 14.20 15.61
CA GLU A 344 -30.05 12.88 16.19
C GLU A 344 -29.51 11.75 15.30
N ALA A 345 -29.68 11.85 13.98
CA ALA A 345 -29.12 10.88 13.03
C ALA A 345 -27.58 10.82 13.11
N ALA A 346 -26.92 11.97 13.14
CA ALA A 346 -25.46 12.06 13.28
C ALA A 346 -24.96 11.46 14.60
N SER A 347 -25.69 11.68 15.70
CA SER A 347 -25.37 11.03 16.99
C SER A 347 -25.49 9.52 16.90
N GLY A 348 -26.54 9.00 16.24
CA GLY A 348 -26.74 7.57 16.07
C GLY A 348 -25.66 6.93 15.18
N ASP A 349 -25.17 7.64 14.17
CA ASP A 349 -24.06 7.18 13.33
C ASP A 349 -22.72 7.24 14.07
N GLU A 350 -22.49 8.20 14.97
CA GLU A 350 -21.31 8.24 15.83
C GLU A 350 -21.27 7.05 16.79
N ASP A 351 -22.41 6.67 17.38
CA ASP A 351 -22.49 5.50 18.24
C ASP A 351 -22.24 4.19 17.46
N ARG A 352 -22.75 4.09 16.22
CA ARG A 352 -22.44 2.96 15.33
C ARG A 352 -20.96 2.90 14.96
N TYR A 353 -20.32 4.06 14.75
CA TYR A 353 -18.90 4.12 14.47
C TYR A 353 -18.08 3.59 15.66
N LYS A 354 -18.44 3.97 16.89
CA LYS A 354 -17.80 3.45 18.11
C LYS A 354 -17.99 1.93 18.28
N ASP A 355 -19.17 1.41 17.96
CA ASP A 355 -19.41 -0.04 17.97
C ASP A 355 -18.55 -0.78 16.93
N LEU A 356 -18.44 -0.22 15.71
CA LEU A 356 -17.59 -0.77 14.65
C LEU A 356 -16.10 -0.71 15.00
N GLU A 357 -15.66 0.37 15.66
CA GLU A 357 -14.28 0.51 16.16
C GLU A 357 -13.98 -0.57 17.21
N GLY A 358 -14.90 -0.81 18.15
CA GLY A 358 -14.77 -1.89 19.12
C GLY A 358 -14.69 -3.29 18.48
N LYS A 359 -15.53 -3.56 17.48
CA LYS A 359 -15.47 -4.82 16.70
C LYS A 359 -14.17 -4.95 15.93
N TYR A 360 -13.65 -3.84 15.37
CA TYR A 360 -12.36 -3.84 14.68
C TYR A 360 -11.22 -4.19 15.63
N ASP A 361 -11.20 -3.61 16.82
CA ASP A 361 -10.18 -3.91 17.84
C ASP A 361 -10.23 -5.38 18.30
N GLU A 362 -11.43 -5.96 18.44
CA GLU A 362 -11.60 -7.38 18.74
C GLU A 362 -10.98 -8.27 17.64
N VAL A 363 -11.26 -7.97 16.37
CA VAL A 363 -10.70 -8.71 15.23
C VAL A 363 -9.18 -8.55 15.14
N VAL A 364 -8.65 -7.37 15.46
CA VAL A 364 -7.21 -7.14 15.56
C VAL A 364 -6.60 -8.01 16.67
N GLY A 365 -7.25 -8.10 17.82
CA GLY A 365 -6.84 -8.99 18.91
C GLY A 365 -6.84 -10.47 18.51
N GLU A 366 -7.89 -10.94 17.82
CA GLU A 366 -7.97 -12.31 17.30
C GLU A 366 -6.82 -12.62 16.32
N ARG A 367 -6.53 -11.69 15.41
CA ARG A 367 -5.43 -11.80 14.44
C ARG A 367 -4.09 -11.93 15.16
N ASP A 368 -3.85 -11.10 16.18
CA ASP A 368 -2.58 -11.12 16.91
C ASP A 368 -2.41 -12.42 17.71
N GLY A 369 -3.49 -12.93 18.30
CA GLY A 369 -3.51 -14.26 18.92
C GLY A 369 -3.18 -15.38 17.92
N LEU A 370 -3.81 -15.35 16.74
CA LEU A 370 -3.52 -16.26 15.63
C LEU A 370 -2.06 -16.18 15.15
N LEU A 371 -1.51 -14.98 15.07
CA LEU A 371 -0.12 -14.76 14.70
C LEU A 371 0.83 -15.38 15.74
N GLY A 372 0.50 -15.25 17.02
CA GLY A 372 1.17 -15.93 18.13
C GLY A 372 1.20 -17.45 17.92
N SER A 373 0.04 -18.08 17.77
CA SER A 373 -0.05 -19.54 17.54
C SER A 373 0.72 -20.00 16.30
N LYS A 374 0.71 -19.21 15.21
CA LYS A 374 1.51 -19.51 14.01
C LYS A 374 3.01 -19.54 14.32
N THR A 375 3.49 -18.60 15.14
CA THR A 375 4.91 -18.58 15.52
C THR A 375 5.30 -19.77 16.39
N GLU A 376 4.43 -20.20 17.30
CA GLU A 376 4.64 -21.40 18.13
C GLU A 376 4.71 -22.67 17.27
N MET A 377 3.76 -22.85 16.34
CA MET A 377 3.77 -23.99 15.42
C MET A 377 5.02 -24.02 14.52
N GLU A 378 5.52 -22.87 14.06
CA GLU A 378 6.78 -22.84 13.29
C GLU A 378 7.99 -23.21 14.16
N GLN A 379 8.01 -22.85 15.45
CA GLN A 379 9.05 -23.29 16.37
C GLN A 379 9.00 -24.81 16.58
N GLU A 380 7.81 -25.39 16.77
CA GLU A 380 7.64 -26.83 16.90
C GLU A 380 8.07 -27.58 15.64
N LYS A 381 7.69 -27.07 14.47
CA LYS A 381 8.15 -27.60 13.18
C LYS A 381 9.67 -27.59 13.04
N GLN A 382 10.37 -26.57 13.56
CA GLN A 382 11.83 -26.56 13.58
C GLN A 382 12.40 -27.61 14.53
N LYS A 383 11.86 -27.74 15.75
CA LYS A 383 12.24 -28.81 16.69
C LYS A 383 12.07 -30.20 16.07
N LEU A 384 10.96 -30.42 15.35
CA LEU A 384 10.68 -31.68 14.67
C LEU A 384 11.67 -31.95 13.53
N LYS A 385 12.03 -30.92 12.76
CA LYS A 385 13.09 -31.03 11.73
C LYS A 385 14.44 -31.40 12.33
N GLU A 386 14.82 -30.82 13.46
CA GLU A 386 16.06 -31.17 14.16
C GLU A 386 16.03 -32.62 14.66
N PHE A 387 14.89 -33.05 15.21
CA PHE A 387 14.69 -34.43 15.63
C PHE A 387 14.83 -35.43 14.45
N ILE A 388 14.21 -35.13 13.30
CA ILE A 388 14.36 -35.95 12.08
C ILE A 388 15.83 -36.02 11.63
N ARG A 389 16.57 -34.91 11.66
CA ARG A 389 18.01 -34.93 11.31
C ARG A 389 18.81 -35.83 12.25
N LYS A 390 18.50 -35.80 13.55
CA LYS A 390 19.14 -36.67 14.54
C LYS A 390 18.87 -38.14 14.23
N LEU A 391 17.61 -38.50 14.00
CA LEU A 391 17.24 -39.87 13.61
C LEU A 391 17.93 -40.32 12.31
N GLN A 392 17.99 -39.46 11.30
CA GLN A 392 18.71 -39.77 10.05
C GLN A 392 20.22 -39.98 10.29
N GLY A 393 20.81 -39.25 11.24
CA GLY A 393 22.19 -39.46 11.69
C GLY A 393 22.39 -40.80 12.37
N ASP A 394 21.48 -41.16 13.28
CA ASP A 394 21.49 -42.43 14.00
C ASP A 394 21.33 -43.63 13.04
N VAL A 395 20.42 -43.52 12.05
CA VAL A 395 20.25 -44.53 10.99
C VAL A 395 21.53 -44.71 10.19
N LYS A 396 22.17 -43.63 9.71
CA LYS A 396 23.45 -43.72 8.99
C LYS A 396 24.55 -44.36 9.82
N HIS A 397 24.59 -44.06 11.11
CA HIS A 397 25.56 -44.66 12.01
C HIS A 397 25.33 -46.18 12.16
N LEU A 398 24.07 -46.61 12.29
CA LEU A 398 23.69 -48.01 12.34
C LEU A 398 24.00 -48.73 11.02
N GLU A 399 23.69 -48.12 9.87
CA GLU A 399 24.06 -48.64 8.54
C GLU A 399 25.57 -48.85 8.40
N GLY A 400 26.37 -47.92 8.94
CA GLY A 400 27.83 -48.07 9.02
C GLY A 400 28.26 -49.28 9.86
N LYS A 401 27.71 -49.44 11.06
CA LYS A 401 27.98 -50.61 11.94
C LYS A 401 27.56 -51.93 11.31
N ILE A 402 26.44 -51.96 10.59
CA ILE A 402 25.99 -53.13 9.84
C ILE A 402 26.99 -53.45 8.74
N SER A 403 27.40 -52.44 7.96
CA SER A 403 28.39 -52.61 6.87
C SER A 403 29.73 -53.16 7.39
N GLU A 404 30.23 -52.64 8.52
CA GLU A 404 31.43 -53.17 9.18
C GLU A 404 31.26 -54.63 9.63
N SER A 405 30.10 -54.96 10.19
CA SER A 405 29.80 -56.32 10.65
C SER A 405 29.67 -57.30 9.49
N VAL A 406 29.02 -56.89 8.39
CA VAL A 406 28.96 -57.65 7.14
C VAL A 406 30.37 -57.86 6.58
N GLY A 407 31.23 -56.84 6.59
CA GLY A 407 32.63 -56.97 6.20
C GLY A 407 33.41 -57.98 7.04
N ARG A 408 33.21 -57.96 8.37
CA ARG A 408 33.79 -58.97 9.28
C ARG A 408 33.31 -60.38 8.97
N VAL A 409 31.99 -60.58 8.81
CA VAL A 409 31.41 -61.89 8.44
C VAL A 409 31.95 -62.38 7.11
N SER A 410 32.07 -61.50 6.11
CA SER A 410 32.64 -61.87 4.81
C SER A 410 34.11 -62.32 4.93
N ASN A 411 34.91 -61.63 5.75
CA ASN A 411 36.29 -62.01 6.01
C ASN A 411 36.38 -63.35 6.76
N ASP A 412 35.59 -63.52 7.81
CA ASP A 412 35.54 -64.78 8.56
C ASP A 412 35.06 -65.94 7.68
N SER A 413 34.10 -65.72 6.78
CA SER A 413 33.68 -66.70 5.77
C SER A 413 34.83 -67.12 4.82
N GLN A 414 35.66 -66.17 4.36
CA GLN A 414 36.85 -66.47 3.58
C GLN A 414 37.91 -67.24 4.38
N ARG A 415 38.09 -66.90 5.67
CA ARG A 415 38.98 -67.62 6.57
C ARG A 415 38.51 -69.05 6.80
N ILE A 416 37.22 -69.26 7.03
CA ILE A 416 36.60 -70.59 7.16
C ILE A 416 36.83 -71.39 5.88
N SER A 417 36.54 -70.83 4.70
CA SER A 417 36.79 -71.48 3.42
C SER A 417 38.26 -71.87 3.22
N THR A 418 39.18 -71.03 3.70
CA THR A 418 40.62 -71.32 3.66
C THR A 418 41.00 -72.46 4.61
N VAL A 419 40.45 -72.46 5.83
CA VAL A 419 40.64 -73.53 6.81
C VAL A 419 40.08 -74.85 6.27
N GLU A 420 38.84 -74.88 5.76
CA GLU A 420 38.23 -76.07 5.15
C GLU A 420 39.08 -76.65 4.03
N ARG A 421 39.64 -75.79 3.16
CA ARG A 421 40.55 -76.21 2.08
C ARG A 421 41.85 -76.78 2.62
N LEU A 422 42.43 -76.19 3.68
CA LEU A 422 43.67 -76.66 4.29
C LEU A 422 43.46 -77.97 5.04
N THR A 423 42.37 -78.10 5.80
CA THR A 423 42.00 -79.31 6.54
C THR A 423 41.72 -80.44 5.56
N SER A 424 40.88 -80.22 4.54
CA SER A 424 40.60 -81.24 3.51
C SER A 424 41.87 -81.66 2.77
N LYS A 425 42.76 -80.72 2.42
CA LYS A 425 43.99 -81.04 1.70
C LYS A 425 45.01 -81.77 2.60
N ALA A 426 45.15 -81.37 3.86
CA ALA A 426 46.09 -82.00 4.78
C ALA A 426 45.63 -83.39 5.19
N GLU A 427 44.33 -83.58 5.47
CA GLU A 427 43.75 -84.89 5.77
C GLU A 427 43.82 -85.82 4.56
N ILE A 428 43.53 -85.32 3.35
CA ILE A 428 43.67 -86.12 2.12
C ILE A 428 45.13 -86.53 1.88
N GLU A 429 46.10 -85.63 2.05
CA GLU A 429 47.52 -85.98 1.87
C GLU A 429 48.04 -86.92 2.99
N ALA A 430 47.58 -86.76 4.23
CA ALA A 430 47.88 -87.70 5.32
C ALA A 430 47.31 -89.09 5.03
N LEU A 431 46.04 -89.18 4.63
CA LEU A 431 45.39 -90.43 4.23
C LEU A 431 46.04 -91.04 3.00
N LYS A 432 46.44 -90.23 2.01
CA LYS A 432 47.15 -90.68 0.81
C LYS A 432 48.52 -91.27 1.15
N ASN A 433 49.26 -90.65 2.07
CA ASN A 433 50.53 -91.17 2.57
C ASN A 433 50.34 -92.47 3.36
N GLU A 434 49.29 -92.56 4.18
CA GLU A 434 48.95 -93.78 4.93
C GLU A 434 48.52 -94.93 3.99
N VAL A 435 47.69 -94.63 2.98
CA VAL A 435 47.31 -95.58 1.93
C VAL A 435 48.54 -96.02 1.14
N GLN A 436 49.46 -95.13 0.82
CA GLN A 436 50.71 -95.48 0.14
C GLN A 436 51.59 -96.38 1.03
N MET A 437 51.73 -96.07 2.31
CA MET A 437 52.44 -96.92 3.27
C MET A 437 51.79 -98.30 3.40
N MET A 438 50.46 -98.36 3.43
CA MET A 438 49.69 -99.60 3.43
C MET A 438 49.90 -100.37 2.13
N LYS A 439 49.93 -99.70 0.98
CA LYS A 439 50.22 -100.29 -0.32
C LYS A 439 51.63 -100.87 -0.38
N ASP A 440 52.62 -100.16 0.15
CA ASP A 440 54.01 -100.64 0.23
C ASP A 440 54.11 -101.86 1.15
N LYS A 441 53.44 -101.85 2.30
CA LYS A 441 53.36 -103.02 3.21
C LYS A 441 52.63 -104.20 2.57
N VAL A 442 51.60 -103.96 1.78
CA VAL A 442 50.91 -105.00 1.02
C VAL A 442 51.83 -105.56 -0.06
N GLN A 443 52.55 -104.72 -0.80
CA GLN A 443 53.56 -105.18 -1.76
C GLN A 443 54.70 -105.94 -1.11
N GLU A 444 55.16 -105.50 0.06
CA GLU A 444 56.16 -106.22 0.87
C GLU A 444 55.61 -107.59 1.28
N ARG A 445 54.37 -107.65 1.77
CA ARG A 445 53.69 -108.90 2.11
C ARG A 445 53.46 -109.79 0.90
N ASP A 446 53.10 -109.24 -0.25
CA ASP A 446 52.99 -109.97 -1.51
C ASP A 446 54.35 -110.50 -1.95
N GLY A 447 55.42 -109.72 -1.76
CA GLY A 447 56.80 -110.15 -1.95
C GLY A 447 57.18 -111.28 -0.99
N ILE A 448 56.78 -111.20 0.28
CA ILE A 448 56.96 -112.27 1.27
C ILE A 448 56.13 -113.50 0.88
N ILE A 449 54.89 -113.35 0.41
CA ILE A 449 54.03 -114.44 -0.05
C ILE A 449 54.61 -115.09 -1.30
N GLN A 450 55.15 -114.31 -2.24
CA GLN A 450 55.86 -114.83 -3.40
C GLN A 450 57.17 -115.52 -2.99
N ASN A 451 57.93 -114.97 -2.05
CA ASN A 451 59.11 -115.62 -1.47
C ASN A 451 58.74 -116.89 -0.70
N LEU A 452 57.60 -116.94 -0.02
CA LEU A 452 57.10 -118.13 0.69
C LEU A 452 56.54 -119.16 -0.29
N LYS A 453 55.91 -118.74 -1.40
CA LYS A 453 55.56 -119.62 -2.52
C LYS A 453 56.81 -120.17 -3.21
N ALA A 454 57.83 -119.33 -3.40
CA ALA A 454 59.13 -119.74 -3.90
C ALA A 454 59.86 -120.65 -2.90
N GLN A 455 59.81 -120.39 -1.59
CA GLN A 455 60.37 -121.25 -0.53
C GLN A 455 59.59 -122.56 -0.36
N GLY A 456 58.28 -122.57 -0.63
CA GLY A 456 57.47 -123.79 -0.74
C GLY A 456 57.82 -124.61 -1.98
N GLN A 457 58.29 -123.98 -3.05
CA GLN A 457 58.74 -124.63 -4.29
C GLN A 457 60.25 -124.89 -4.36
N GLN A 458 61.05 -124.35 -3.44
CA GLN A 458 62.51 -124.47 -3.37
C GLN A 458 63.00 -124.86 -1.97
N ARG A 459 62.34 -125.87 -1.37
CA ARG A 459 62.98 -126.81 -0.43
C ARG A 459 63.70 -127.93 -1.20
N ALA A 460 64.31 -127.54 -2.32
CA ALA A 460 65.27 -128.27 -3.13
C ALA A 460 66.41 -127.28 -3.42
N MET A 461 67.56 -127.56 -2.80
CA MET A 461 68.89 -127.01 -3.09
C MET A 461 69.26 -125.60 -2.56
N LEU A 462 70.15 -125.64 -1.57
CA LEU A 462 71.17 -124.68 -1.07
C LEU A 462 72.00 -123.98 -2.20
N PRO A 463 73.00 -123.10 -1.91
CA PRO A 463 73.11 -121.98 -0.95
C PRO A 463 73.85 -120.70 -1.49
N ALA A 464 73.87 -119.64 -0.66
CA ALA A 464 74.97 -118.66 -0.42
C ALA A 464 75.28 -117.45 -1.36
N ARG A 465 75.49 -116.29 -0.66
CA ARG A 465 76.40 -115.13 -0.90
C ARG A 465 75.85 -113.76 -1.42
N LEU A 466 75.97 -112.78 -0.49
CA LEU A 466 76.64 -111.47 -0.56
C LEU A 466 76.07 -110.26 -1.38
N TYR A 467 75.76 -109.20 -0.60
CA TYR A 467 76.11 -107.76 -0.74
C TYR A 467 75.46 -106.82 -1.81
N GLN A 468 74.76 -105.81 -1.23
CA GLN A 468 74.38 -104.40 -1.53
C GLN A 468 75.08 -103.58 -2.69
N PRO A 469 74.80 -102.26 -2.86
CA PRO A 469 73.57 -101.56 -3.32
C PRO A 469 73.87 -100.55 -4.48
N THR A 470 72.88 -100.03 -5.22
CA THR A 470 73.13 -99.01 -6.27
C THR A 470 72.00 -97.98 -6.46
N GLN A 471 72.37 -96.71 -6.31
CA GLN A 471 72.14 -95.52 -7.17
C GLN A 471 70.73 -95.04 -7.60
N ASP A 472 70.40 -93.82 -7.13
CA ASP A 472 70.12 -92.55 -7.90
C ASP A 472 68.96 -92.52 -8.94
N PRO A 473 68.53 -91.39 -9.58
CA PRO A 473 68.73 -89.94 -9.40
C PRO A 473 67.44 -89.06 -9.63
N ARG A 474 67.63 -87.72 -9.71
CA ARG A 474 66.96 -86.69 -10.58
C ARG A 474 66.20 -85.58 -9.83
N GLN A 475 66.68 -84.34 -9.80
CA GLN A 475 66.75 -83.29 -10.84
C GLN A 475 65.47 -82.42 -10.98
N ARG A 476 65.65 -81.12 -10.65
CA ARG A 476 65.15 -79.82 -11.21
C ARG A 476 64.71 -79.84 -12.71
N PRO A 477 64.20 -78.74 -13.37
CA PRO A 477 63.85 -77.33 -13.00
C PRO A 477 62.56 -76.81 -13.76
N PRO A 478 62.45 -75.62 -14.44
CA PRO A 478 62.44 -74.18 -14.04
C PRO A 478 61.24 -73.31 -14.56
N GLN A 479 61.21 -72.05 -14.08
CA GLN A 479 60.97 -70.73 -14.74
C GLN A 479 59.86 -70.41 -15.82
N GLN A 480 59.28 -69.23 -15.58
CA GLN A 480 59.11 -68.05 -16.49
C GLN A 480 57.79 -67.76 -17.25
N SER A 481 57.20 -66.61 -16.84
CA SER A 481 56.77 -65.43 -17.63
C SER A 481 55.56 -65.45 -18.59
N SER A 482 54.69 -64.45 -18.35
CA SER A 482 54.27 -63.35 -19.27
C SER A 482 52.80 -63.22 -19.69
N SER A 483 52.36 -61.94 -19.64
CA SER A 483 51.51 -61.19 -20.59
C SER A 483 49.97 -61.14 -20.46
N SER A 484 49.50 -59.94 -20.08
CA SER A 484 48.57 -59.01 -20.79
C SER A 484 47.36 -59.52 -21.59
N VAL A 485 46.17 -58.96 -21.31
CA VAL A 485 45.17 -58.51 -22.32
C VAL A 485 44.37 -57.30 -21.79
N VAL A 486 44.20 -56.29 -22.67
CA VAL A 486 43.39 -55.07 -22.60
C VAL A 486 42.22 -55.20 -23.60
N VAL A 487 41.00 -54.73 -23.29
CA VAL A 487 40.03 -54.16 -24.28
C VAL A 487 39.11 -53.11 -23.59
N PRO A 488 38.87 -51.92 -24.20
CA PRO A 488 37.95 -50.83 -23.80
C PRO A 488 36.71 -50.69 -24.73
N VAL A 489 35.70 -49.85 -24.41
CA VAL A 489 34.78 -49.22 -25.40
C VAL A 489 34.27 -47.82 -24.92
N ASP A 490 34.10 -46.95 -25.92
CA ASP A 490 33.94 -45.49 -26.07
C ASP A 490 32.61 -44.80 -25.65
N GLU A 491 32.75 -43.58 -25.10
CA GLU A 491 32.48 -42.22 -25.68
C GLU A 491 31.11 -41.81 -26.35
N PRO A 492 30.83 -40.51 -26.67
CA PRO A 492 29.72 -39.71 -26.09
C PRO A 492 28.77 -39.04 -27.15
N VAL A 493 28.26 -37.82 -26.87
CA VAL A 493 27.62 -36.77 -27.72
C VAL A 493 26.07 -36.63 -27.61
N ASP A 494 25.56 -35.50 -27.07
CA ASP A 494 24.96 -34.35 -27.81
C ASP A 494 24.07 -33.41 -26.96
N ALA A 495 24.02 -32.14 -27.38
CA ALA A 495 23.43 -30.99 -26.68
C ALA A 495 22.05 -30.56 -27.29
N PRO A 496 21.47 -29.36 -27.02
CA PRO A 496 20.06 -29.19 -26.67
C PRO A 496 19.13 -28.79 -27.85
N HIS A 497 17.83 -29.06 -27.73
CA HIS A 497 16.81 -28.57 -28.67
C HIS A 497 15.89 -27.51 -28.07
N GLN A 498 15.89 -26.36 -28.75
CA GLN A 498 14.84 -25.36 -28.78
C GLN A 498 13.60 -25.91 -29.51
N SER A 499 12.41 -25.46 -29.12
CA SER A 499 11.22 -25.52 -29.96
C SER A 499 10.40 -24.25 -29.77
N ASP A 500 10.48 -23.38 -30.77
CA ASP A 500 9.47 -22.36 -31.10
C ASP A 500 8.26 -23.04 -31.76
N THR A 501 7.06 -22.54 -31.48
CA THR A 501 5.95 -22.65 -32.45
C THR A 501 5.02 -21.45 -32.31
N LEU A 502 4.97 -20.65 -33.38
CA LEU A 502 4.03 -19.56 -33.61
C LEU A 502 2.59 -20.08 -33.76
N HIS A 503 1.65 -19.43 -33.10
CA HIS A 503 0.28 -19.23 -33.60
C HIS A 503 -0.20 -17.80 -33.26
N GLN A 504 -0.67 -17.10 -34.29
CA GLN A 504 -1.49 -15.88 -34.30
C GLN A 504 -2.58 -16.12 -35.37
N PRO A 505 -3.65 -15.30 -35.45
CA PRO A 505 -4.41 -14.64 -34.39
C PRO A 505 -5.93 -14.91 -34.56
N ASP A 506 -6.73 -14.73 -33.50
CA ASP A 506 -8.15 -14.42 -33.72
C ASP A 506 -8.76 -13.60 -32.59
N THR A 507 -9.87 -12.99 -32.95
CA THR A 507 -10.46 -11.72 -32.49
C THR A 507 -11.19 -11.77 -31.13
N ALA A 508 -11.27 -10.59 -30.49
CA ALA A 508 -12.30 -10.11 -29.55
C ALA A 508 -12.25 -10.52 -28.06
N ALA A 509 -11.80 -9.57 -27.21
CA ALA A 509 -12.62 -8.88 -26.19
C ALA A 509 -11.74 -7.83 -25.46
N PRO A 510 -12.25 -6.65 -25.08
CA PRO A 510 -11.50 -5.76 -24.20
C PRO A 510 -11.26 -6.48 -22.85
N PRO A 511 -10.05 -6.42 -22.28
CA PRO A 511 -9.76 -7.11 -21.03
C PRO A 511 -10.66 -6.55 -19.92
N PRO A 512 -11.15 -7.39 -19.00
CA PRO A 512 -11.83 -6.90 -17.80
C PRO A 512 -10.90 -5.95 -17.06
N LEU A 513 -11.45 -4.84 -16.55
CA LEU A 513 -10.73 -3.88 -15.69
C LEU A 513 -9.98 -4.68 -14.62
N VAL A 514 -8.67 -4.84 -14.81
CA VAL A 514 -7.79 -5.57 -13.91
C VAL A 514 -7.93 -4.90 -12.55
N ALA A 515 -8.45 -5.65 -11.57
CA ALA A 515 -8.47 -5.21 -10.19
C ALA A 515 -7.02 -4.85 -9.83
N THR A 516 -6.76 -3.55 -9.65
CA THR A 516 -5.46 -3.00 -9.35
C THR A 516 -4.99 -3.65 -8.07
N VAL A 517 -4.08 -4.62 -8.16
CA VAL A 517 -3.46 -5.24 -6.98
C VAL A 517 -2.84 -4.11 -6.18
N ARG A 518 -3.38 -3.84 -4.98
CA ARG A 518 -2.88 -2.77 -4.11
C ARG A 518 -1.46 -3.13 -3.69
N MET A 519 -0.48 -2.52 -4.33
CA MET A 519 0.92 -2.61 -3.93
C MET A 519 1.12 -1.89 -2.60
N THR A 520 2.00 -2.41 -1.76
CA THR A 520 2.46 -1.70 -0.56
C THR A 520 3.37 -0.54 -0.96
N HIS A 521 3.45 0.49 -0.11
CA HIS A 521 4.34 1.64 -0.34
C HIS A 521 5.81 1.25 -0.57
N ASN A 522 6.26 0.16 0.04
CA ASN A 522 7.63 -0.33 -0.11
C ASN A 522 7.85 -0.98 -1.48
N GLU A 523 6.86 -1.70 -2.00
CA GLU A 523 6.93 -2.31 -3.33
C GLU A 523 6.88 -1.25 -4.42
N GLU A 524 5.96 -0.28 -4.29
CA GLU A 524 5.86 0.87 -5.19
C GLU A 524 7.18 1.66 -5.23
N ARG A 525 7.77 1.94 -4.06
CA ARG A 525 9.08 2.59 -3.95
C ARG A 525 10.18 1.76 -4.60
N SER A 526 10.16 0.44 -4.43
CA SER A 526 11.17 -0.45 -5.03
C SER A 526 11.09 -0.40 -6.55
N LEU A 527 9.89 -0.37 -7.13
CA LEU A 527 9.69 -0.19 -8.58
C LEU A 527 10.23 1.15 -9.07
N TYR A 528 9.94 2.25 -8.36
CA TYR A 528 10.49 3.57 -8.71
C TYR A 528 12.01 3.60 -8.62
N ASN A 529 12.59 2.99 -7.59
CA ASN A 529 14.03 2.95 -7.41
C ASN A 529 14.69 2.17 -8.56
N GLU A 530 14.17 0.99 -8.92
CA GLU A 530 14.70 0.20 -10.04
C GLU A 530 14.60 0.96 -11.36
N PHE A 531 13.47 1.61 -11.64
CA PHE A 531 13.34 2.45 -12.84
C PHE A 531 14.35 3.60 -12.85
N MET A 532 14.58 4.27 -11.72
CA MET A 532 15.52 5.39 -11.68
C MET A 532 17.00 4.97 -11.78
N LYS A 533 17.35 3.72 -11.43
CA LYS A 533 18.73 3.20 -11.54
C LYS A 533 19.19 2.99 -12.98
N GLN A 534 18.26 2.84 -13.93
CA GLN A 534 18.62 2.58 -15.32
C GLN A 534 19.24 3.80 -16.03
N PHE A 535 19.08 5.00 -15.45
CA PHE A 535 19.60 6.23 -16.04
C PHE A 535 21.09 6.44 -15.68
N PRO A 536 21.92 6.92 -16.63
CA PRO A 536 23.32 7.18 -16.36
C PRO A 536 23.49 8.43 -15.48
N ILE A 537 24.54 8.44 -14.66
CA ILE A 537 24.96 9.63 -13.91
C ILE A 537 25.76 10.54 -14.87
N PRO A 538 25.38 11.81 -15.05
CA PRO A 538 26.14 12.71 -15.89
C PRO A 538 27.52 12.99 -15.29
N GLU A 539 28.55 12.99 -16.14
CA GLU A 539 29.90 13.36 -15.76
C GLU A 539 29.95 14.85 -15.35
N GLY A 540 30.81 15.17 -14.39
CA GLY A 540 31.01 16.56 -13.94
C GLY A 540 30.01 17.08 -12.91
N ARG A 541 29.03 16.28 -12.46
CA ARG A 541 28.23 16.64 -11.27
C ARG A 541 29.04 16.44 -10.00
N PRO A 542 29.20 17.47 -9.14
CA PRO A 542 29.90 17.30 -7.87
C PRO A 542 29.15 16.29 -6.97
N PRO A 543 29.88 15.42 -6.25
CA PRO A 543 29.30 14.56 -5.22
C PRO A 543 28.45 15.39 -4.27
N SER A 544 27.29 14.87 -3.86
CA SER A 544 26.37 15.70 -3.07
C SER A 544 26.91 16.13 -1.71
N LYS A 545 28.03 15.55 -1.24
CA LYS A 545 28.75 15.96 -0.02
C LYS A 545 29.65 17.19 -0.24
N GLU A 546 30.03 17.47 -1.48
CA GLU A 546 30.92 18.57 -1.87
C GLU A 546 30.15 19.81 -2.31
N MET A 547 28.85 19.69 -2.57
CA MET A 547 27.99 20.85 -2.89
C MET A 547 27.86 21.77 -1.67
N GLU A 548 28.06 23.05 -1.89
CA GLU A 548 27.87 24.12 -0.92
C GLU A 548 26.46 24.73 -1.03
N PRO A 549 25.95 25.31 0.05
CA PRO A 549 24.67 26.01 0.02
C PRO A 549 24.72 27.22 -0.93
N VAL A 550 23.64 27.41 -1.66
CA VAL A 550 23.44 28.51 -2.61
C VAL A 550 22.40 29.52 -2.14
N GLY A 551 21.82 29.31 -0.95
CA GLY A 551 20.78 30.16 -0.39
C GLY A 551 20.24 29.66 0.95
N THR A 552 19.48 30.53 1.63
CA THR A 552 18.67 30.19 2.80
C THR A 552 17.28 30.81 2.63
N GLY A 553 16.21 30.06 2.91
CA GLY A 553 14.84 30.57 2.80
C GLY A 553 14.08 30.10 1.54
N ALA A 554 13.17 30.94 1.04
CA ALA A 554 12.36 30.67 -0.13
C ALA A 554 13.20 30.81 -1.42
N LEU A 555 13.05 29.88 -2.37
CA LEU A 555 13.87 29.85 -3.58
C LEU A 555 13.73 31.14 -4.41
N GLU A 556 12.52 31.67 -4.45
CA GLU A 556 12.13 32.82 -5.26
C GLU A 556 12.90 34.09 -4.88
N SER A 557 13.42 34.19 -3.66
CA SER A 557 14.11 35.39 -3.19
C SER A 557 15.54 35.53 -3.72
N PHE A 558 16.13 34.47 -4.29
CA PHE A 558 17.54 34.51 -4.75
C PHE A 558 17.80 33.86 -6.11
N VAL A 559 16.87 33.08 -6.68
CA VAL A 559 17.05 32.50 -8.03
C VAL A 559 16.59 33.44 -9.15
N ASN A 560 15.61 34.32 -8.87
CA ASN A 560 15.06 35.25 -9.86
C ASN A 560 16.10 36.18 -10.56
N PRO A 561 17.14 36.71 -9.89
CA PRO A 561 18.13 37.57 -10.58
C PRO A 561 19.03 36.83 -11.58
N HIS A 562 19.09 35.50 -11.53
CA HIS A 562 19.98 34.68 -12.38
C HIS A 562 19.23 34.00 -13.53
N SER A 563 18.15 34.62 -14.03
CA SER A 563 17.20 34.04 -14.98
C SER A 563 17.87 33.16 -16.05
N THR A 564 17.83 31.85 -15.84
CA THR A 564 18.18 30.86 -16.86
C THR A 564 16.99 30.69 -17.80
N SER A 565 17.23 30.13 -19.00
CA SER A 565 16.16 29.74 -19.91
C SER A 565 15.33 28.56 -19.37
N ARG A 566 15.84 27.84 -18.37
CA ARG A 566 15.22 26.69 -17.74
C ARG A 566 14.36 27.11 -16.54
N LYS A 567 13.29 26.37 -16.29
CA LYS A 567 12.45 26.59 -15.11
C LYS A 567 13.16 26.07 -13.87
N SER A 568 13.10 26.83 -12.78
CA SER A 568 13.60 26.39 -11.48
C SER A 568 12.56 25.50 -10.79
N LEU A 569 13.02 24.40 -10.20
CA LEU A 569 12.17 23.40 -9.56
C LEU A 569 12.59 23.21 -8.10
N HIS A 570 11.64 23.33 -7.16
CA HIS A 570 11.90 23.23 -5.73
C HIS A 570 10.76 22.51 -4.99
N TYR A 571 11.07 21.34 -4.41
CA TYR A 571 10.11 20.49 -3.70
C TYR A 571 10.63 20.11 -2.30
N PRO A 572 10.70 21.07 -1.37
CA PRO A 572 11.27 20.84 -0.05
C PRO A 572 10.46 19.78 0.71
N LYS A 573 11.18 18.79 1.28
CA LYS A 573 10.61 17.65 2.04
C LYS A 573 9.59 16.79 1.27
N ARG A 574 9.59 16.89 -0.07
CA ARG A 574 8.78 16.09 -1.01
C ARG A 574 9.61 15.35 -2.04
N THR A 575 10.91 15.27 -1.78
CA THR A 575 11.91 14.68 -2.67
C THR A 575 12.59 13.53 -1.95
N LEU A 576 12.70 12.37 -2.61
CA LEU A 576 13.50 11.23 -2.17
C LEU A 576 14.65 10.99 -3.14
N TRP A 577 15.73 10.38 -2.67
CA TRP A 577 16.93 10.11 -3.46
C TRP A 577 17.12 8.59 -3.60
N PRO A 578 16.53 7.94 -4.62
CA PRO A 578 16.72 6.51 -4.86
C PRO A 578 18.16 6.18 -5.29
N HIS A 579 18.87 7.20 -5.78
CA HIS A 579 20.20 7.10 -6.38
C HIS A 579 21.01 8.36 -6.02
N PRO A 580 22.37 8.33 -6.01
CA PRO A 580 23.18 9.50 -5.67
C PRO A 580 22.96 10.72 -6.59
N ALA A 581 22.49 10.48 -7.82
CA ALA A 581 22.29 11.52 -8.83
C ALA A 581 20.83 11.81 -9.17
N HIS A 582 19.94 10.83 -9.06
CA HIS A 582 18.54 10.98 -9.47
C HIS A 582 17.64 11.11 -8.24
N ALA A 583 16.51 11.78 -8.43
CA ALA A 583 15.54 12.01 -7.37
C ALA A 583 14.15 11.50 -7.78
N LEU A 584 13.32 11.26 -6.79
CA LEU A 584 11.88 11.08 -6.93
C LEU A 584 11.20 12.28 -6.29
N VAL A 585 10.21 12.86 -6.95
CA VAL A 585 9.38 13.93 -6.39
C VAL A 585 7.94 13.49 -6.29
N PHE A 586 7.34 13.73 -5.13
CA PHE A 586 5.96 13.43 -4.85
C PHE A 586 5.14 14.73 -4.87
N VAL A 587 4.08 14.75 -5.67
CA VAL A 587 3.14 15.87 -5.78
C VAL A 587 1.73 15.38 -5.46
N PRO A 588 0.86 16.22 -4.89
CA PRO A 588 -0.51 15.78 -4.62
C PRO A 588 -1.24 15.60 -5.96
N THR A 589 -2.10 14.59 -6.06
CA THR A 589 -2.93 14.35 -7.26
C THR A 589 -3.96 15.46 -7.45
N HIS A 590 -4.38 16.10 -6.36
CA HIS A 590 -5.36 17.17 -6.32
C HIS A 590 -4.81 18.39 -5.58
N ARG A 591 -5.28 19.58 -5.99
CA ARG A 591 -5.09 20.82 -5.24
C ARG A 591 -6.45 21.42 -4.94
N TYR A 592 -6.54 22.14 -3.85
CA TYR A 592 -7.73 22.90 -3.53
C TYR A 592 -7.69 24.24 -4.25
N ASP A 593 -8.71 24.51 -5.05
CA ASP A 593 -8.91 25.83 -5.65
C ASP A 593 -9.70 26.70 -4.67
N ASN A 594 -8.99 27.57 -3.94
CA ASN A 594 -9.61 28.49 -2.98
C ASN A 594 -10.64 29.44 -3.60
N LYS A 595 -10.60 29.71 -4.92
CA LYS A 595 -11.58 30.58 -5.59
C LYS A 595 -12.87 29.82 -5.90
N ALA A 596 -12.73 28.59 -6.40
CA ALA A 596 -13.86 27.74 -6.74
C ALA A 596 -14.40 26.94 -5.54
N SER A 597 -13.69 26.97 -4.40
CA SER A 597 -13.98 26.18 -3.20
C SER A 597 -14.16 24.69 -3.50
N CYS A 598 -13.33 24.14 -4.40
CA CYS A 598 -13.42 22.75 -4.82
C CYS A 598 -12.02 22.14 -5.01
N TRP A 599 -11.95 20.82 -4.93
CA TRP A 599 -10.76 20.07 -5.31
C TRP A 599 -10.68 19.97 -6.82
N VAL A 600 -9.51 20.29 -7.37
CA VAL A 600 -9.23 20.12 -8.80
C VAL A 600 -8.04 19.20 -8.98
N ALA A 601 -8.11 18.29 -9.95
CA ALA A 601 -6.98 17.46 -10.33
C ALA A 601 -5.79 18.36 -10.70
N ALA A 602 -4.65 18.13 -10.07
CA ALA A 602 -3.52 19.05 -10.10
C ALA A 602 -2.18 18.32 -10.13
N THR A 603 -1.91 17.72 -11.27
CA THR A 603 -0.65 17.01 -11.49
C THR A 603 0.37 18.01 -12.03
N ALA A 604 0.84 18.88 -11.13
CA ALA A 604 1.61 20.09 -11.46
C ALA A 604 2.88 19.83 -12.29
N LEU A 605 3.44 18.61 -12.23
CA LEU A 605 4.62 18.22 -13.01
C LEU A 605 4.29 17.58 -14.35
N LEU A 606 3.03 17.23 -14.62
CA LEU A 606 2.65 16.52 -15.85
C LEU A 606 2.95 17.36 -17.10
N SER A 607 2.68 18.67 -17.05
CA SER A 607 3.01 19.62 -18.13
C SER A 607 4.52 19.87 -18.31
N HIS A 608 5.36 19.27 -17.46
CA HIS A 608 6.81 19.41 -17.49
C HIS A 608 7.53 18.09 -17.78
N VAL A 609 6.80 16.99 -17.97
CA VAL A 609 7.38 15.70 -18.35
C VAL A 609 8.15 15.86 -19.66
N GLY A 610 9.38 15.36 -19.69
CA GLY A 610 10.31 15.48 -20.81
C GLY A 610 11.12 16.78 -20.86
N THR A 611 10.77 17.79 -20.06
CA THR A 611 11.49 19.07 -20.02
C THR A 611 12.65 19.07 -19.03
N GLU A 612 13.67 19.87 -19.31
CA GLU A 612 14.81 20.11 -18.41
C GLU A 612 14.54 21.28 -17.47
N VAL A 613 14.91 21.12 -16.21
CA VAL A 613 14.70 22.09 -15.14
C VAL A 613 15.95 22.21 -14.27
N ASP A 614 16.15 23.39 -13.71
CA ASP A 614 17.16 23.64 -12.67
C ASP A 614 16.60 23.19 -11.33
N PHE A 615 17.10 22.09 -10.77
CA PHE A 615 16.55 21.50 -9.55
C PHE A 615 17.28 21.99 -8.30
N PHE A 616 16.51 22.34 -7.27
CA PHE A 616 17.02 22.80 -5.99
C PHE A 616 16.50 21.91 -4.86
N MET A 617 17.37 21.59 -3.91
CA MET A 617 17.06 20.73 -2.76
C MET A 617 17.34 21.43 -1.43
N ASN A 618 16.63 21.05 -0.38
CA ASN A 618 16.90 21.54 0.97
C ASN A 618 17.70 20.55 1.79
N ARG A 619 18.68 21.05 2.54
CA ARG A 619 19.27 20.33 3.68
C ARG A 619 19.27 21.24 4.90
N GLY A 620 18.44 20.90 5.88
CA GLY A 620 18.17 21.78 7.00
C GLY A 620 17.51 23.09 6.54
N LYS A 621 18.14 24.22 6.87
CA LYS A 621 17.67 25.58 6.51
C LYS A 621 18.29 26.11 5.21
N SER A 622 19.24 25.38 4.64
CA SER A 622 19.98 25.80 3.46
C SER A 622 19.43 25.13 2.20
N VAL A 623 19.51 25.87 1.10
CA VAL A 623 19.13 25.42 -0.24
C VAL A 623 20.40 25.13 -1.03
N TYR A 624 20.39 24.04 -1.79
CA TYR A 624 21.50 23.58 -2.62
C TYR A 624 20.99 23.45 -4.06
N TYR A 625 21.79 23.86 -5.03
CA TYR A 625 21.54 23.55 -6.43
C TYR A 625 21.95 22.12 -6.72
N ALA A 626 21.02 21.30 -7.21
CA ALA A 626 21.20 19.87 -7.38
C ALA A 626 21.73 19.48 -8.77
N GLY A 627 21.66 20.41 -9.73
CA GLY A 627 21.96 20.24 -11.15
C GLY A 627 20.75 20.45 -12.07
N VAL A 628 20.92 20.05 -13.33
CA VAL A 628 19.88 20.07 -14.37
C VAL A 628 19.21 18.70 -14.43
N TYR A 629 17.88 18.67 -14.38
CA TYR A 629 17.10 17.43 -14.33
C TYR A 629 16.05 17.39 -15.42
N LYS A 630 15.88 16.22 -16.03
CA LYS A 630 14.77 15.88 -16.91
C LYS A 630 13.67 15.17 -16.11
N ILE A 631 12.43 15.61 -16.28
CA ILE A 631 11.28 15.07 -15.54
C ILE A 631 10.69 13.87 -16.31
N HIS A 632 10.46 12.76 -15.62
CA HIS A 632 9.84 11.55 -16.13
C HIS A 632 8.52 11.27 -15.41
N SER A 633 7.49 10.93 -16.18
CA SER A 633 6.25 10.41 -15.60
C SER A 633 6.44 8.95 -15.22
N LEU A 634 6.06 8.58 -14.01
CA LEU A 634 6.08 7.19 -13.55
C LEU A 634 4.70 6.52 -13.61
N ARG A 635 3.72 7.16 -14.26
CA ARG A 635 2.35 6.62 -14.41
C ARG A 635 2.29 5.26 -15.10
N GLY A 636 3.26 4.98 -15.98
CA GLY A 636 3.36 3.68 -16.66
C GLY A 636 3.82 2.54 -15.73
N LEU A 637 4.41 2.88 -14.57
CA LEU A 637 4.81 1.90 -13.55
C LEU A 637 3.75 1.73 -12.48
N HIS A 638 3.14 2.84 -12.06
CA HIS A 638 2.08 2.83 -11.04
C HIS A 638 1.12 4.01 -11.29
N PRO A 639 -0.21 3.79 -11.23
CA PRO A 639 -1.18 4.85 -11.44
C PRO A 639 -1.08 5.93 -10.33
N PRO A 640 -1.48 7.19 -10.62
CA PRO A 640 -1.64 8.21 -9.59
C PRO A 640 -2.62 7.75 -8.51
N GLY A 641 -2.38 8.09 -7.24
CA GLY A 641 -3.29 7.71 -6.15
C GLY A 641 -2.60 7.18 -4.90
N SER A 642 -1.27 7.02 -4.92
CA SER A 642 -0.51 6.44 -3.82
C SER A 642 -0.53 7.31 -2.57
N VAL A 643 -0.59 6.70 -1.38
CA VAL A 643 -0.50 7.47 -0.14
C VAL A 643 0.92 8.02 0.00
N VAL A 644 1.04 9.21 0.60
CA VAL A 644 2.31 9.87 0.90
C VAL A 644 3.26 8.88 1.60
N PRO A 645 4.46 8.59 1.06
CA PRO A 645 5.45 7.78 1.77
C PRO A 645 5.83 8.39 3.12
N SER A 646 6.12 7.58 4.14
CA SER A 646 6.48 8.04 5.49
C SER A 646 7.64 9.05 5.52
N ASP A 647 8.54 8.94 4.55
CA ASP A 647 9.76 9.76 4.44
C ASP A 647 9.49 11.10 3.73
N VAL A 648 8.29 11.28 3.16
CA VAL A 648 7.81 12.54 2.61
C VAL A 648 6.98 13.24 3.68
N SER A 649 7.26 14.52 3.90
CA SER A 649 6.57 15.27 4.95
C SER A 649 5.10 15.47 4.59
N SER A 650 4.20 14.85 5.35
CA SER A 650 2.74 15.04 5.25
C SER A 650 2.35 16.52 5.34
N ILE A 651 3.01 17.30 6.20
CA ILE A 651 2.83 18.75 6.32
C ILE A 651 3.22 19.48 5.03
N ALA A 652 4.35 19.11 4.41
CA ALA A 652 4.77 19.71 3.14
C ALA A 652 3.81 19.34 2.00
N MET A 653 3.29 18.11 2.00
CA MET A 653 2.26 17.66 1.08
C MET A 653 0.94 18.41 1.26
N LYS A 654 0.46 18.58 2.50
CA LYS A 654 -0.72 19.40 2.82
C LYS A 654 -0.55 20.82 2.29
N LYS A 655 0.58 21.48 2.59
CA LYS A 655 0.86 22.83 2.07
C LYS A 655 0.84 22.89 0.53
N ALA A 656 1.31 21.85 -0.14
CA ALA A 656 1.31 21.77 -1.59
C ALA A 656 -0.10 21.71 -2.21
N THR A 657 -1.10 21.21 -1.47
CA THR A 657 -2.50 21.24 -1.92
C THR A 657 -3.10 22.64 -1.93
N LYS A 658 -2.45 23.64 -1.31
CA LYS A 658 -2.97 24.99 -1.06
C LYS A 658 -4.23 25.07 -0.18
N TYR A 659 -4.61 23.95 0.44
CA TYR A 659 -5.71 23.91 1.40
C TYR A 659 -5.26 24.42 2.78
N THR A 660 -6.01 25.37 3.34
CA THR A 660 -5.72 25.99 4.64
C THR A 660 -6.59 25.46 5.79
N GLY A 661 -7.58 24.61 5.52
CA GLY A 661 -8.46 24.04 6.55
C GLY A 661 -7.85 22.86 7.32
N GLU A 662 -8.60 22.32 8.28
CA GLU A 662 -8.21 21.14 9.06
C GLU A 662 -8.17 19.87 8.17
N PRO A 663 -7.19 18.96 8.36
CA PRO A 663 -6.92 17.87 7.42
C PRO A 663 -8.03 16.80 7.34
N ASP A 664 -8.82 16.62 8.40
CA ASP A 664 -9.60 15.38 8.58
C ASP A 664 -10.93 15.38 7.81
N ASP A 665 -11.42 16.55 7.36
CA ASP A 665 -12.80 16.67 6.88
C ASP A 665 -13.00 16.57 5.35
N PHE A 666 -11.94 16.57 4.51
CA PHE A 666 -12.14 16.93 3.08
C PHE A 666 -11.30 16.23 2.01
N PHE A 667 -10.45 15.24 2.33
CA PHE A 667 -9.88 14.41 1.25
C PHE A 667 -10.94 13.40 0.78
N PRO A 668 -11.12 13.15 -0.54
CA PRO A 668 -12.12 12.21 -1.04
C PRO A 668 -12.07 10.81 -0.42
N GLU A 669 -10.90 10.42 0.10
CA GLU A 669 -10.66 9.13 0.76
C GLU A 669 -10.05 9.29 2.17
N GLY A 670 -10.15 10.48 2.79
CA GLY A 670 -9.55 10.78 4.10
C GLY A 670 -8.01 10.81 4.11
N LYS A 671 -7.34 10.70 2.95
CA LYS A 671 -5.88 10.72 2.82
C LYS A 671 -5.44 11.56 1.62
N ILE A 672 -4.31 12.26 1.76
CA ILE A 672 -3.65 12.92 0.63
C ILE A 672 -3.11 11.83 -0.30
N THR A 673 -3.69 11.72 -1.48
CA THR A 673 -3.14 10.88 -2.55
C THR A 673 -2.09 11.67 -3.34
N THR A 674 -1.06 10.96 -3.76
CA THR A 674 0.11 11.52 -4.42
C THR A 674 0.38 10.84 -5.76
N GLU A 675 1.16 11.54 -6.56
CA GLU A 675 1.75 11.04 -7.78
C GLU A 675 3.26 11.22 -7.69
N CYS A 676 4.01 10.20 -8.12
CA CYS A 676 5.46 10.21 -8.15
C CYS A 676 5.99 10.54 -9.55
N PHE A 677 7.01 11.40 -9.59
CA PHE A 677 7.74 11.75 -10.81
C PHE A 677 9.23 11.43 -10.62
N GLY A 678 9.84 10.87 -11.65
CA GLY A 678 11.28 10.65 -11.71
C GLY A 678 11.99 11.92 -12.14
N LEU A 679 13.01 12.34 -11.39
CA LEU A 679 13.91 13.42 -11.78
C LEU A 679 15.26 12.81 -12.17
N GLN A 680 15.52 12.70 -13.46
CA GLN A 680 16.79 12.24 -14.00
C GLN A 680 17.75 13.43 -14.08
N CYS A 681 18.80 13.47 -13.26
CA CYS A 681 19.92 14.38 -13.50
C CYS A 681 20.55 14.13 -14.88
N VAL A 682 20.62 15.17 -15.70
CA VAL A 682 21.21 15.15 -17.05
C VAL A 682 22.45 16.03 -17.16
N GLY A 683 22.75 16.85 -16.15
CA GLY A 683 23.94 17.67 -16.11
C GLY A 683 24.02 18.54 -14.86
N PHE A 684 25.00 19.43 -14.81
CA PHE A 684 25.19 20.40 -13.74
C PHE A 684 25.66 21.72 -14.32
N ASP A 685 24.89 22.80 -14.11
CA ASP A 685 25.26 24.13 -14.57
C ASP A 685 26.19 24.80 -13.56
N TRP A 686 27.49 24.71 -13.84
CA TRP A 686 28.53 25.29 -12.98
C TRP A 686 28.49 26.81 -12.92
N GLU A 687 28.09 27.48 -14.00
CA GLU A 687 28.02 28.94 -14.05
C GLU A 687 26.91 29.44 -13.13
N LEU A 688 25.71 28.83 -13.22
CA LEU A 688 24.60 29.13 -12.31
C LEU A 688 24.96 28.81 -10.86
N TYR A 689 25.59 27.64 -10.61
CA TYR A 689 26.00 27.24 -9.27
C TYR A 689 26.95 28.25 -8.62
N GLU A 690 28.02 28.64 -9.31
CA GLU A 690 29.01 29.58 -8.77
C GLU A 690 28.43 30.99 -8.63
N ALA A 691 27.55 31.43 -9.54
CA ALA A 691 26.85 32.71 -9.42
C ALA A 691 25.98 32.75 -8.16
N LEU A 692 25.14 31.74 -7.94
CA LEU A 692 24.28 31.67 -6.75
C LEU A 692 25.08 31.52 -5.45
N ARG A 693 26.14 30.71 -5.48
CA ARG A 693 27.04 30.52 -4.33
C ARG A 693 27.76 31.82 -3.96
N LYS A 694 28.25 32.57 -4.95
CA LYS A 694 28.89 33.87 -4.74
C LYS A 694 27.94 34.86 -4.08
N ASP A 695 26.70 34.93 -4.56
CA ASP A 695 25.66 35.79 -3.97
C ASP A 695 25.31 35.38 -2.54
N TYR A 696 25.22 34.07 -2.28
CA TYR A 696 24.99 33.55 -0.94
C TYR A 696 26.13 33.90 0.03
N LEU A 697 27.39 33.77 -0.40
CA LEU A 697 28.55 34.17 0.41
C LEU A 697 28.60 35.68 0.66
N ALA A 698 28.22 36.50 -0.34
CA ALA A 698 28.12 37.94 -0.18
C ALA A 698 27.02 38.33 0.84
N ALA A 699 25.86 37.68 0.77
CA ALA A 699 24.75 37.92 1.69
C ALA A 699 25.02 37.42 3.12
N SER A 700 25.70 36.28 3.27
CA SER A 700 26.03 35.69 4.58
C SER A 700 27.26 36.31 5.25
N GLY A 701 28.20 36.87 4.49
CA GLY A 701 29.42 37.49 4.99
C GLY A 701 29.28 38.96 5.45
N GLY A 702 28.18 39.64 5.14
CA GLY A 702 28.00 41.08 5.42
C GLY A 702 27.66 41.46 6.87
N GLY A 703 27.52 40.50 7.79
CA GLY A 703 26.99 40.73 9.15
C GLY A 703 28.02 40.76 10.30
N GLY A 704 29.32 40.62 10.03
CA GLY A 704 30.34 40.39 11.06
C GLY A 704 31.53 41.35 11.00
N GLY A 705 31.27 42.66 10.95
CA GLY A 705 32.33 43.63 10.66
C GLY A 705 32.19 45.00 11.30
N ASP A 706 31.54 45.15 12.47
CA ASP A 706 31.88 46.29 13.33
C ASP A 706 31.53 46.03 14.81
N GLY A 707 32.48 46.27 15.69
CA GLY A 707 32.20 46.41 17.13
C GLY A 707 32.42 45.20 18.04
N LYS A 708 33.68 44.75 18.21
CA LYS A 708 34.21 44.48 19.56
C LYS A 708 35.73 44.39 19.58
N LYS A 709 36.36 45.54 19.86
CA LYS A 709 37.67 45.60 20.53
C LYS A 709 37.58 44.79 21.82
N ARG A 710 38.10 43.56 21.82
CA ARG A 710 38.53 42.89 23.04
C ARG A 710 40.04 42.74 23.02
N LYS A 711 40.59 43.13 24.17
CA LYS A 711 41.99 43.33 24.49
C LYS A 711 42.86 42.14 24.10
N ALA A 712 44.07 42.50 23.68
CA ALA A 712 45.21 41.61 23.57
C ALA A 712 45.44 40.82 24.88
N GLY A 713 45.75 39.55 24.69
CA GLY A 713 46.26 38.62 25.69
C GLY A 713 46.82 37.44 24.92
N GLY A 714 48.08 37.57 24.50
CA GLY A 714 48.73 36.63 23.60
C GLY A 714 48.94 35.25 24.23
N LYS A 715 49.09 34.26 23.35
CA LYS A 715 50.12 33.24 23.51
C LYS A 715 50.44 32.64 22.15
N GLU A 716 51.74 32.65 21.87
CA GLU A 716 52.41 31.96 20.79
C GLU A 716 51.93 30.52 20.63
N LEU A 717 51.98 29.99 19.40
CA LEU A 717 52.79 28.82 19.08
C LEU A 717 52.81 28.56 17.57
N ARG A 718 54.00 28.85 17.01
CA ARG A 718 54.76 28.08 16.00
C ARG A 718 54.14 27.77 14.64
N ASP A 719 54.74 28.46 13.67
CA ASP A 719 55.10 27.96 12.35
C ASP A 719 55.66 26.53 12.35
N GLY A 720 55.31 25.78 11.31
CA GLY A 720 55.80 24.44 11.04
C GLY A 720 55.38 23.90 9.67
N GLU A 721 56.01 24.46 8.64
CA GLU A 721 56.45 23.77 7.40
C GLU A 721 55.49 23.00 6.46
N LYS A 722 55.37 23.59 5.27
CA LYS A 722 55.79 23.05 3.95
C LYS A 722 55.16 21.75 3.39
N SER A 723 54.61 21.96 2.19
CA SER A 723 54.94 21.27 0.93
C SER A 723 54.49 19.81 0.75
N LYS A 724 53.58 19.58 -0.22
CA LYS A 724 54.01 19.14 -1.56
C LYS A 724 52.84 19.06 -2.54
N VAL A 725 53.13 19.64 -3.69
CA VAL A 725 52.57 19.40 -5.01
C VAL A 725 52.47 17.91 -5.32
N GLN A 726 51.35 17.46 -5.87
CA GLN A 726 51.38 16.51 -7.00
C GLN A 726 50.09 16.59 -7.84
N LYS A 727 50.27 17.05 -9.08
CA LYS A 727 49.39 16.82 -10.22
C LYS A 727 49.43 15.32 -10.57
N VAL A 728 48.27 14.72 -10.80
CA VAL A 728 47.88 14.04 -12.05
C VAL A 728 46.41 14.36 -12.27
#